data_AF-A0A2P5VSE1-F1
#
_entry.id   AF-A0A2P5VSE1-F1
#
_cell.length_a   1.000
_cell.length_b   1.000
_cell.length_c   1.000
_cell.angle_alpha   90.00
_cell.angle_beta   90.00
_cell.angle_gamma   90.00
#
_symmetry.space_group_name_H-M   'P 1'
#
loop_
_entity.id
_entity.type
_entity.pdbx_description
1 polymer ?
#
loop_
_entity_poly.entity_id
_entity_poly.type
_entity_poly.pdbx_seq_one_letter_code
_entity_poly.pdbx_strand_id
1 'polypeptide(L)'
;MGFGNEFSVKVKNVSVSQRGKVSPDGSSTSDSSSYLDEKMVNLFTAAGHLIKKVLVNQLGGLLIMTMQTIANTFDMYLIWVWTLTSTMKLLVQVILVYAQQEQNPQAQKAFMMRSVHSHFKTLFPPLHSPSLETPLQVISYKVPLGWKQEEIDLMWMEQKMLKEGRYRQESFGPIFKMPKSADSALISSCICDKSDTMKFSDLSSKQRFDSVLESDSDFHYHMFTFFILPVTSIGSVSRFFLGVFQIGYGRNASTRPAVVNIGAMFNFDSIIGRVAKIAIDEALKDVNSNSSILKGTKLSVTLQDTNCNGFLGMVEALRYMATDVVAIIGPQCSVVAPIISHVASELRVPLLSFAATDPTLSSLQFPFFVRTAQNDLYQMTAVADIIDHYGWKEVIAIFIDDDWGRNGVSALNDKLAERRCKISYKVGIQPDSSVTQGAIMDVLVKVALMQSRILVLHLNRRVGFKVFSVANHLGMMGNGYVWIATDWLSLVLDSESPLPSETMDKIQGVLTLRQHTPDSDGKRAFFARWNRITGGSPQLNAYGLYAYDTVWLLAHSLDAFFNQGGVISFSNDSRISSMAGSALHLEAMSIFDDGVLLLKNILLSDFVGLTGPLKFNSDRSLILPAYDIINVLGTGIRQIGYWSNYSGLSTVSPETLYTRPPNRSSANQKLYSVIWPGETLSKPRGWVFPNNGKLLRIGVPNRVSYKEFVSQVRGTDMFKGFCIDVFTAAVNLLPYAVPYKFISFGDGRKNPSYTELVNKITTGEFDAVVGDIAIVTNRTRIVDFTQPYVSSGLVIVARLEKERSGAWAFLQPFSRRMWIVTGSFFLIVGIVVWILEHRINDEFRGPPKQQVITILWFSFSTMFFAHRENTMSTLGRLVLLVWLFVVLIINSSYTASLTSILTVEHLSSSIKGIQSLAATNEPIGYQEGSFAERYLSEELNISRSRLVSLGSPEAYALALKRGPGNGGVAAVVDERPYVELFLSSQCSFKIVGQEFTKSGWGFAFPRDSPLAIDMSTAILALAENGDLQRIHDKWLMQSTCSLESTEIETNQLNLSSFWGLFLICGVACIIALFIYFLQILQQLPPAPESASITGQDSSHSRRLRRFLSLMDEKEEQSRSGQKRRKVDNERDDEFGS
;
A
#
# COMPACT_ATOMS: atom_id res chain seq x y z
N MET A 1 -22.02 16.86 -43.48
CA MET A 1 -22.74 16.71 -44.77
C MET A 1 -23.44 15.34 -44.70
N GLY A 2 -24.71 15.12 -45.06
CA GLY A 2 -25.41 15.56 -46.29
C GLY A 2 -24.82 14.79 -47.48
N PHE A 3 -25.52 14.04 -48.34
CA PHE A 3 -26.93 13.92 -48.76
C PHE A 3 -27.22 12.41 -49.08
N GLY A 4 -28.46 11.89 -49.20
CA GLY A 4 -29.43 12.03 -50.32
C GLY A 4 -29.08 11.08 -51.50
N ASN A 5 -29.96 10.52 -52.36
CA ASN A 5 -31.41 10.53 -52.61
C ASN A 5 -31.72 9.22 -53.44
N GLU A 6 -32.82 8.46 -53.32
CA GLU A 6 -34.24 8.67 -53.74
C GLU A 6 -34.59 8.20 -55.19
N PHE A 7 -35.89 7.86 -55.41
CA PHE A 7 -36.63 7.47 -56.65
C PHE A 7 -36.57 6.00 -57.13
N SER A 8 -37.64 5.36 -57.66
CA SER A 8 -39.13 5.51 -57.62
C SER A 8 -39.74 4.25 -58.32
N VAL A 9 -41.00 3.78 -58.21
CA VAL A 9 -42.28 4.35 -58.69
C VAL A 9 -43.47 3.45 -58.23
N LYS A 10 -44.54 4.04 -57.64
CA LYS A 10 -46.02 3.76 -57.68
C LYS A 10 -46.57 2.32 -57.98
N VAL A 11 -47.75 1.90 -57.46
CA VAL A 11 -49.09 2.52 -57.49
C VAL A 11 -50.01 2.07 -56.31
N LYS A 12 -50.78 3.01 -55.74
CA LYS A 12 -52.15 2.98 -55.10
C LYS A 12 -52.88 1.63 -54.92
N ASN A 13 -53.80 1.37 -53.97
CA ASN A 13 -54.72 2.16 -53.10
C ASN A 13 -55.32 1.19 -52.03
N VAL A 14 -56.09 1.51 -50.97
CA VAL A 14 -56.46 2.75 -50.23
C VAL A 14 -56.90 2.35 -48.79
N SER A 15 -57.21 3.32 -47.91
CA SER A 15 -57.60 3.15 -46.49
C SER A 15 -59.12 3.19 -46.20
N VAL A 16 -59.59 2.49 -45.14
CA VAL A 16 -60.67 2.82 -44.14
C VAL A 16 -60.53 1.73 -43.03
N SER A 17 -60.30 1.95 -41.72
CA SER A 17 -60.83 2.83 -40.65
C SER A 17 -62.08 2.30 -39.92
N GLN A 18 -62.11 2.47 -38.58
CA GLN A 18 -63.13 2.07 -37.58
C GLN A 18 -63.20 0.54 -37.27
N ARG A 19 -63.11 0.03 -36.03
CA ARG A 19 -63.64 0.38 -34.68
C ARG A 19 -65.01 -0.27 -34.39
N GLY A 20 -65.01 -1.36 -33.60
CA GLY A 20 -66.06 -1.61 -32.60
C GLY A 20 -66.76 -2.98 -32.56
N LYS A 21 -66.59 -3.66 -31.41
CA LYS A 21 -67.60 -4.41 -30.62
C LYS A 21 -68.32 -5.67 -31.18
N VAL A 22 -68.08 -6.77 -30.43
CA VAL A 22 -69.07 -7.69 -29.79
C VAL A 22 -69.78 -8.77 -30.65
N SER A 23 -69.77 -9.99 -30.08
CA SER A 23 -70.37 -11.30 -30.42
C SER A 23 -71.93 -11.33 -30.31
N PRO A 24 -72.69 -12.47 -30.30
CA PRO A 24 -72.34 -13.91 -30.27
C PRO A 24 -73.23 -14.90 -31.11
N ASP A 25 -73.04 -16.22 -30.87
CA ASP A 25 -73.93 -17.40 -31.08
C ASP A 25 -74.38 -17.81 -32.52
N GLY A 26 -74.72 -19.07 -32.84
CA GLY A 26 -74.60 -20.36 -32.12
C GLY A 26 -75.28 -21.58 -32.82
N SER A 27 -74.60 -22.75 -32.81
CA SER A 27 -75.10 -24.17 -32.80
C SER A 27 -76.00 -24.85 -33.87
N SER A 28 -75.65 -26.13 -34.17
CA SER A 28 -76.52 -27.35 -34.39
C SER A 28 -77.19 -27.62 -35.77
N THR A 29 -77.43 -28.87 -36.29
CA THR A 29 -77.04 -30.29 -36.00
C THR A 29 -77.43 -31.28 -37.15
N SER A 30 -76.84 -32.52 -37.16
CA SER A 30 -77.38 -33.85 -37.62
C SER A 30 -77.86 -34.07 -39.09
N ASP A 31 -77.25 -34.96 -39.91
CA ASP A 31 -77.43 -36.45 -40.06
C ASP A 31 -78.48 -36.85 -41.14
N SER A 32 -78.45 -37.99 -41.87
CA SER A 32 -77.39 -38.96 -42.23
C SER A 32 -77.92 -39.93 -43.34
N SER A 33 -77.04 -40.79 -43.90
CA SER A 33 -77.30 -42.00 -44.72
C SER A 33 -77.54 -41.88 -46.24
N SER A 34 -76.53 -42.30 -47.02
CA SER A 34 -76.69 -43.12 -48.23
C SER A 34 -75.53 -44.12 -48.35
N TYR A 35 -75.53 -45.10 -47.46
CA TYR A 35 -74.52 -46.17 -47.32
C TYR A 35 -74.64 -47.18 -48.47
N LEU A 36 -73.74 -47.18 -49.46
CA LEU A 36 -73.40 -48.37 -50.30
C LEU A 36 -72.20 -48.20 -51.25
N ASP A 37 -71.87 -46.99 -51.70
CA ASP A 37 -70.70 -46.74 -52.58
C ASP A 37 -69.35 -46.89 -51.85
N GLU A 38 -69.37 -46.82 -50.52
CA GLU A 38 -68.18 -46.69 -49.67
C GLU A 38 -67.31 -47.97 -49.62
N LYS A 39 -67.85 -49.15 -49.98
CA LYS A 39 -67.12 -50.43 -49.87
C LYS A 39 -66.18 -50.74 -51.05
N MET A 40 -66.43 -50.22 -52.26
CA MET A 40 -65.48 -50.39 -53.37
C MET A 40 -64.33 -49.38 -53.32
N VAL A 41 -64.60 -48.14 -52.92
CA VAL A 41 -63.57 -47.10 -52.76
C VAL A 41 -62.53 -47.49 -51.70
N ASN A 42 -62.98 -48.07 -50.57
CA ASN A 42 -62.08 -48.49 -49.50
C ASN A 42 -61.13 -49.64 -49.88
N LEU A 43 -61.51 -50.53 -50.80
CA LEU A 43 -60.66 -51.66 -51.21
C LEU A 43 -59.45 -51.20 -52.07
N PHE A 44 -59.70 -50.30 -53.03
CA PHE A 44 -58.62 -49.70 -53.83
C PHE A 44 -57.72 -48.78 -52.99
N THR A 45 -58.30 -48.05 -52.03
CA THR A 45 -57.54 -47.17 -51.13
C THR A 45 -56.60 -47.97 -50.23
N ALA A 46 -57.03 -49.13 -49.70
CA ALA A 46 -56.19 -50.01 -48.90
C ALA A 46 -55.00 -50.60 -49.68
N ALA A 47 -55.21 -51.05 -50.92
CA ALA A 47 -54.14 -51.55 -51.77
C ALA A 47 -53.09 -50.47 -52.12
N GLY A 48 -53.56 -49.26 -52.46
CA GLY A 48 -52.67 -48.11 -52.69
C GLY A 48 -51.86 -47.71 -51.45
N HIS A 49 -52.46 -47.79 -50.25
CA HIS A 49 -51.79 -47.41 -49.01
C HIS A 49 -50.69 -48.39 -48.58
N LEU A 50 -50.80 -49.67 -48.94
CA LEU A 50 -49.78 -50.69 -48.68
C LEU A 50 -48.56 -50.52 -49.59
N ILE A 51 -48.79 -50.35 -50.90
CA ILE A 51 -47.73 -50.10 -51.89
C ILE A 51 -46.98 -48.81 -51.56
N LYS A 52 -47.69 -47.73 -51.20
CA LYS A 52 -47.09 -46.45 -50.81
C LYS A 52 -46.26 -46.55 -49.51
N LYS A 53 -46.66 -47.38 -48.54
CA LYS A 53 -45.87 -47.65 -47.32
C LYS A 53 -44.58 -48.43 -47.62
N VAL A 54 -44.63 -49.43 -48.50
CA VAL A 54 -43.44 -50.23 -48.86
C VAL A 54 -42.44 -49.40 -49.66
N LEU A 55 -42.91 -48.61 -50.65
CA LEU A 55 -42.02 -47.77 -51.47
C LEU A 55 -41.33 -46.68 -50.64
N VAL A 56 -42.07 -45.98 -49.77
CA VAL A 56 -41.53 -44.86 -48.98
C VAL A 56 -40.51 -45.34 -47.93
N ASN A 57 -40.74 -46.48 -47.27
CA ASN A 57 -39.79 -46.98 -46.26
C ASN A 57 -38.50 -47.55 -46.88
N GLN A 58 -38.58 -48.23 -48.03
CA GLN A 58 -37.38 -48.76 -48.73
C GLN A 58 -36.53 -47.65 -49.36
N LEU A 59 -37.16 -46.70 -50.08
CA LEU A 59 -36.43 -45.57 -50.68
C LEU A 59 -35.94 -44.56 -49.64
N GLY A 60 -36.71 -44.31 -48.57
CA GLY A 60 -36.31 -43.42 -47.48
C GLY A 60 -35.07 -43.92 -46.72
N GLY A 61 -35.00 -45.22 -46.43
CA GLY A 61 -33.82 -45.83 -45.80
C GLY A 61 -32.57 -45.71 -46.66
N LEU A 62 -32.69 -45.93 -47.96
CA LEU A 62 -31.57 -45.82 -48.91
C LEU A 62 -31.09 -44.37 -49.07
N LEU A 63 -32.00 -43.40 -49.08
CA LEU A 63 -31.66 -41.97 -49.16
C LEU A 63 -30.97 -41.48 -47.88
N ILE A 64 -31.42 -41.94 -46.70
CA ILE A 64 -30.81 -41.58 -45.42
C ILE A 64 -29.41 -42.20 -45.28
N MET A 65 -29.22 -43.47 -45.66
CA MET A 65 -27.88 -44.09 -45.64
C MET A 65 -26.90 -43.43 -46.63
N THR A 66 -27.36 -43.04 -47.83
CA THR A 66 -26.49 -42.34 -48.79
C THR A 66 -26.15 -40.92 -48.33
N MET A 67 -27.12 -40.15 -47.80
CA MET A 67 -26.87 -38.83 -47.20
C MET A 67 -25.92 -38.93 -46.00
N GLN A 68 -26.08 -39.92 -45.12
CA GLN A 68 -25.19 -40.12 -43.96
C GLN A 68 -23.76 -40.51 -44.39
N THR A 69 -23.62 -41.31 -45.46
CA THR A 69 -22.30 -41.69 -46.01
C THR A 69 -21.59 -40.49 -46.66
N ILE A 70 -22.35 -39.61 -47.32
CA ILE A 70 -21.85 -38.35 -47.90
C ILE A 70 -21.46 -37.37 -46.78
N ALA A 71 -22.28 -37.22 -45.74
CA ALA A 71 -21.96 -36.38 -44.58
C ALA A 71 -20.69 -36.86 -43.87
N ASN A 72 -20.58 -38.17 -43.58
CA ASN A 72 -19.41 -38.74 -42.91
C ASN A 72 -18.13 -38.64 -43.75
N THR A 73 -18.22 -38.67 -45.09
CA THR A 73 -17.05 -38.44 -45.97
C THR A 73 -16.67 -36.97 -46.09
N PHE A 74 -17.65 -36.05 -46.04
CA PHE A 74 -17.40 -34.61 -45.97
C PHE A 74 -16.77 -34.20 -44.62
N ASP A 75 -17.25 -34.77 -43.52
CA ASP A 75 -16.65 -34.59 -42.19
C ASP A 75 -15.26 -35.22 -42.10
N MET A 76 -15.02 -36.41 -42.66
CA MET A 76 -13.64 -36.94 -42.76
C MET A 76 -12.72 -36.02 -43.56
N TYR A 77 -13.21 -35.44 -44.67
CA TYR A 77 -12.42 -34.50 -45.48
C TYR A 77 -12.14 -33.20 -44.71
N LEU A 78 -13.14 -32.65 -44.00
CA LEU A 78 -12.97 -31.48 -43.13
C LEU A 78 -12.04 -31.77 -41.96
N ILE A 79 -12.11 -32.96 -41.34
CA ILE A 79 -11.17 -33.40 -40.29
C ILE A 79 -9.76 -33.56 -40.87
N TRP A 80 -9.60 -34.04 -42.10
CA TRP A 80 -8.29 -34.16 -42.75
C TRP A 80 -7.70 -32.78 -43.09
N VAL A 81 -8.51 -31.86 -43.62
CA VAL A 81 -8.10 -30.46 -43.86
C VAL A 81 -7.83 -29.73 -42.55
N TRP A 82 -8.62 -29.95 -41.50
CA TRP A 82 -8.43 -29.35 -40.19
C TRP A 82 -7.19 -29.91 -39.48
N THR A 83 -6.92 -31.21 -39.55
CA THR A 83 -5.68 -31.79 -39.01
C THR A 83 -4.46 -31.38 -39.83
N LEU A 84 -4.54 -31.25 -41.16
CA LEU A 84 -3.43 -30.75 -41.98
C LEU A 84 -3.14 -29.26 -41.71
N THR A 85 -4.17 -28.42 -41.59
CA THR A 85 -3.99 -26.99 -41.27
C THR A 85 -3.62 -26.76 -39.81
N SER A 86 -4.07 -27.60 -38.89
CA SER A 86 -3.69 -27.55 -37.47
C SER A 86 -2.28 -28.07 -37.24
N THR A 87 -1.84 -29.14 -37.93
CA THR A 87 -0.43 -29.59 -37.90
C THR A 87 0.50 -28.59 -38.58
N MET A 88 0.09 -27.95 -39.69
CA MET A 88 0.82 -26.82 -40.28
C MET A 88 0.93 -25.63 -39.32
N LYS A 89 -0.16 -25.25 -38.62
CA LYS A 89 -0.12 -24.22 -37.58
C LYS A 89 0.78 -24.61 -36.41
N LEU A 90 0.76 -25.87 -35.99
CA LEU A 90 1.63 -26.38 -34.93
C LEU A 90 3.10 -26.38 -35.37
N LEU A 91 3.40 -26.75 -36.62
CA LEU A 91 4.75 -26.71 -37.19
C LEU A 91 5.26 -25.27 -37.29
N VAL A 92 4.44 -24.34 -37.76
CA VAL A 92 4.74 -22.90 -37.80
C VAL A 92 4.92 -22.33 -36.38
N GLN A 93 4.10 -22.74 -35.41
CA GLN A 93 4.28 -22.36 -34.01
C GLN A 93 5.56 -22.96 -33.40
N VAL A 94 5.90 -24.22 -33.70
CA VAL A 94 7.15 -24.85 -33.24
C VAL A 94 8.36 -24.15 -33.87
N ILE A 95 8.31 -23.80 -35.15
CA ILE A 95 9.36 -23.03 -35.84
C ILE A 95 9.48 -21.61 -35.28
N LEU A 96 8.37 -20.92 -35.00
CA LEU A 96 8.37 -19.60 -34.35
C LEU A 96 8.88 -19.67 -32.91
N VAL A 97 8.54 -20.71 -32.16
CA VAL A 97 9.06 -20.95 -30.80
C VAL A 97 10.57 -21.22 -30.84
N TYR A 98 11.04 -22.04 -31.78
CA TYR A 98 12.48 -22.28 -31.98
C TYR A 98 13.22 -20.99 -32.39
N ALA A 99 12.60 -20.15 -33.22
CA ALA A 99 13.15 -18.85 -33.62
C ALA A 99 13.13 -17.80 -32.49
N GLN A 100 12.17 -17.87 -31.55
CA GLN A 100 12.16 -17.03 -30.34
C GLN A 100 13.08 -17.55 -29.22
N GLN A 101 13.54 -18.80 -29.31
CA GLN A 101 14.36 -19.47 -28.29
C GLN A 101 15.76 -18.84 -28.14
N GLU A 102 16.20 -18.01 -29.10
CA GLU A 102 17.49 -17.34 -29.10
C GLU A 102 17.48 -15.91 -28.50
N GLN A 103 16.32 -15.37 -28.05
CA GLN A 103 16.23 -13.96 -27.62
C GLN A 103 15.52 -13.62 -26.28
N ASN A 104 14.73 -14.49 -25.62
CA ASN A 104 14.11 -14.10 -24.33
C ASN A 104 13.75 -15.25 -23.37
N PRO A 105 14.46 -15.43 -22.23
CA PRO A 105 14.16 -16.48 -21.24
C PRO A 105 12.96 -16.19 -20.32
N GLN A 106 12.40 -14.97 -20.26
CA GLN A 106 11.25 -14.69 -19.39
C GLN A 106 9.91 -15.21 -19.94
N ALA A 107 9.77 -15.36 -21.27
CA ALA A 107 8.56 -15.91 -21.89
C ALA A 107 8.28 -17.38 -21.49
N GLN A 108 9.32 -18.10 -21.06
CA GLN A 108 9.29 -19.54 -20.76
C GLN A 108 8.40 -19.89 -19.54
N LYS A 109 8.27 -18.98 -18.55
CA LYS A 109 7.44 -19.23 -17.35
C LYS A 109 5.94 -19.06 -17.57
N ALA A 110 5.53 -18.07 -18.36
CA ALA A 110 4.12 -17.74 -18.57
C ALA A 110 3.38 -18.81 -19.41
N PHE A 111 4.08 -19.43 -20.36
CA PHE A 111 3.49 -20.43 -21.26
C PHE A 111 3.29 -21.80 -20.57
N MET A 112 4.25 -22.23 -19.74
CA MET A 112 4.16 -23.49 -18.96
C MET A 112 2.95 -23.50 -18.02
N MET A 113 2.65 -22.40 -17.31
CA MET A 113 1.49 -22.36 -16.40
C MET A 113 0.14 -22.45 -17.11
N ARG A 114 -0.01 -21.85 -18.30
CA ARG A 114 -1.30 -21.86 -19.03
C ARG A 114 -1.64 -23.23 -19.61
N SER A 115 -0.65 -24.03 -20.00
CA SER A 115 -0.87 -25.39 -20.52
C SER A 115 -1.38 -26.36 -19.44
N VAL A 116 -0.80 -26.32 -18.24
CA VAL A 116 -1.18 -27.19 -17.11
C VAL A 116 -2.61 -26.91 -16.62
N HIS A 117 -3.02 -25.63 -16.55
CA HIS A 117 -4.37 -25.27 -16.11
C HIS A 117 -5.47 -25.74 -17.10
N SER A 118 -5.16 -25.86 -18.39
CA SER A 118 -6.11 -26.35 -19.40
C SER A 118 -6.33 -27.86 -19.35
N HIS A 119 -5.38 -28.64 -18.85
CA HIS A 119 -5.48 -30.11 -18.78
C HIS A 119 -6.24 -30.60 -17.54
N PHE A 120 -6.27 -29.81 -16.47
CA PHE A 120 -6.90 -30.21 -15.20
C PHE A 120 -8.44 -30.11 -15.23
N LYS A 121 -9.00 -29.27 -16.12
CA LYS A 121 -10.44 -29.04 -16.26
C LYS A 121 -11.19 -30.13 -17.06
N THR A 122 -10.47 -30.97 -17.79
CA THR A 122 -11.04 -31.99 -18.69
C THR A 122 -11.26 -33.35 -18.02
N LEU A 123 -10.78 -33.55 -16.79
CA LEU A 123 -10.73 -34.87 -16.13
C LEU A 123 -11.81 -35.12 -15.06
N PHE A 124 -12.55 -34.09 -14.60
CA PHE A 124 -13.57 -34.24 -13.56
C PHE A 124 -14.79 -33.29 -13.74
N PRO A 125 -15.96 -33.80 -14.18
CA PRO A 125 -17.23 -33.09 -14.11
C PRO A 125 -18.04 -33.51 -12.85
N PRO A 126 -18.61 -32.57 -12.07
CA PRO A 126 -19.54 -32.91 -10.98
C PRO A 126 -20.97 -33.12 -11.50
N LEU A 127 -21.69 -34.08 -10.91
CA LEU A 127 -23.10 -34.36 -11.22
C LEU A 127 -24.07 -33.33 -10.59
N HIS A 128 -25.25 -33.19 -11.19
CA HIS A 128 -26.40 -32.46 -10.67
C HIS A 128 -27.56 -33.43 -10.33
N SER A 129 -28.28 -33.19 -9.22
CA SER A 129 -29.77 -33.27 -9.05
C SER A 129 -30.15 -32.88 -7.58
N PRO A 130 -31.43 -32.71 -7.16
CA PRO A 130 -31.87 -31.41 -6.60
C PRO A 130 -32.73 -31.46 -5.29
N SER A 131 -33.43 -30.34 -4.98
CA SER A 131 -34.40 -30.07 -3.87
C SER A 131 -33.78 -29.72 -2.50
N LEU A 132 -34.35 -28.81 -1.67
CA LEU A 132 -35.71 -28.22 -1.60
C LEU A 132 -35.70 -26.76 -1.03
N GLU A 133 -36.62 -25.89 -1.48
CA GLU A 133 -37.29 -24.72 -0.83
C GLU A 133 -36.50 -23.73 0.12
N THR A 134 -36.17 -22.48 -0.27
CA THR A 134 -36.95 -21.19 -0.30
C THR A 134 -37.24 -20.49 1.06
N PRO A 135 -37.47 -19.16 1.14
CA PRO A 135 -36.98 -18.03 0.30
C PRO A 135 -36.50 -16.78 1.10
N LEU A 136 -35.74 -15.88 0.48
CA LEU A 136 -35.88 -14.41 0.68
C LEU A 136 -35.18 -13.65 -0.46
N GLN A 137 -35.79 -12.56 -0.93
CA GLN A 137 -35.41 -11.85 -2.16
C GLN A 137 -34.30 -10.83 -1.93
N VAL A 138 -33.31 -10.79 -2.83
CA VAL A 138 -32.55 -9.56 -3.15
C VAL A 138 -32.55 -9.39 -4.67
N ILE A 139 -32.87 -8.18 -5.12
CA ILE A 139 -33.03 -7.83 -6.54
C ILE A 139 -31.67 -7.62 -7.21
N SER A 140 -31.55 -8.11 -8.45
CA SER A 140 -30.34 -8.05 -9.27
C SER A 140 -30.04 -6.63 -9.78
N TYR A 141 -28.75 -6.27 -9.83
CA TYR A 141 -28.21 -5.42 -10.89
C TYR A 141 -26.88 -5.95 -11.42
N LYS A 142 -26.72 -5.86 -12.75
CA LYS A 142 -25.53 -6.26 -13.53
C LYS A 142 -24.27 -5.48 -13.14
N VAL A 143 -23.13 -6.16 -13.14
CA VAL A 143 -21.80 -5.54 -13.27
C VAL A 143 -21.13 -6.08 -14.56
N PRO A 144 -20.56 -5.23 -15.44
CA PRO A 144 -19.86 -5.69 -16.66
C PRO A 144 -18.48 -6.29 -16.36
N LEU A 145 -17.99 -7.15 -17.26
CA LEU A 145 -16.63 -7.70 -17.19
C LEU A 145 -15.56 -6.63 -17.50
N GLY A 146 -14.45 -6.62 -16.76
CA GLY A 146 -13.35 -5.69 -17.02
C GLY A 146 -12.07 -5.82 -16.19
N TRP A 147 -11.66 -7.02 -15.75
CA TRP A 147 -10.39 -7.19 -15.02
C TRP A 147 -9.21 -7.55 -15.94
N LYS A 148 -8.12 -6.79 -15.84
CA LYS A 148 -6.83 -7.08 -16.51
C LYS A 148 -5.95 -7.99 -15.63
N GLN A 149 -4.96 -8.61 -16.26
CA GLN A 149 -4.02 -9.59 -15.70
C GLN A 149 -3.15 -9.08 -14.52
N GLU A 150 -3.16 -7.77 -14.22
CA GLU A 150 -2.18 -7.08 -13.37
C GLU A 150 -2.40 -7.27 -11.85
N GLU A 151 -3.58 -7.71 -11.39
CA GLU A 151 -3.83 -7.95 -9.96
C GLU A 151 -3.36 -9.31 -9.44
N ILE A 152 -3.20 -10.30 -10.32
CA ILE A 152 -2.71 -11.63 -9.94
C ILE A 152 -1.22 -11.57 -9.56
N ASP A 153 -0.47 -10.64 -10.16
CA ASP A 153 0.96 -10.45 -9.87
C ASP A 153 1.20 -9.67 -8.55
N LEU A 154 0.25 -8.83 -8.12
CA LEU A 154 0.28 -8.15 -6.81
C LEU A 154 0.15 -9.15 -5.65
N MET A 155 -0.78 -10.12 -5.74
CA MET A 155 -0.88 -11.22 -4.77
C MET A 155 0.36 -12.13 -4.73
N TRP A 156 1.14 -12.20 -5.82
CA TRP A 156 2.38 -13.01 -5.86
C TRP A 156 3.61 -12.28 -5.31
N MET A 157 3.63 -10.94 -5.30
CA MET A 157 4.73 -10.18 -4.67
C MET A 157 4.67 -10.24 -3.14
N GLU A 158 3.50 -10.15 -2.52
CA GLU A 158 3.39 -10.26 -1.04
C GLU A 158 3.88 -11.63 -0.53
N GLN A 159 3.52 -12.74 -1.19
CA GLN A 159 4.00 -14.06 -0.79
C GLN A 159 5.50 -14.28 -1.04
N LYS A 160 6.13 -13.53 -1.94
CA LYS A 160 7.59 -13.60 -2.14
C LYS A 160 8.35 -12.79 -1.09
N MET A 161 7.86 -11.59 -0.74
CA MET A 161 8.45 -10.75 0.30
C MET A 161 8.43 -11.42 1.69
N LEU A 162 7.45 -12.29 1.96
CA LEU A 162 7.35 -13.03 3.22
C LEU A 162 8.20 -14.32 3.29
N LYS A 163 8.89 -14.71 2.21
CA LYS A 163 9.64 -15.98 2.15
C LYS A 163 11.17 -15.86 2.13
N GLU A 164 11.71 -14.66 1.94
CA GLU A 164 13.15 -14.37 1.96
C GLU A 164 13.56 -13.62 3.23
N GLY A 165 13.36 -14.25 4.39
CA GLY A 165 13.82 -13.73 5.67
C GLY A 165 15.34 -13.65 5.75
N ARG A 166 15.91 -12.44 5.74
CA ARG A 166 17.32 -12.21 6.07
C ARG A 166 17.50 -10.92 6.89
N TYR A 167 17.27 -11.03 8.19
CA TYR A 167 17.89 -10.11 9.15
C TYR A 167 19.40 -10.34 9.13
N ARG A 168 20.18 -9.25 9.04
CA ARG A 168 21.55 -9.22 9.55
C ARG A 168 21.67 -8.03 10.49
N GLN A 169 21.92 -8.32 11.77
CA GLN A 169 22.35 -7.31 12.73
C GLN A 169 23.78 -6.91 12.39
N GLU A 170 24.04 -5.61 12.19
CA GLU A 170 25.37 -5.04 12.40
C GLU A 170 25.22 -3.78 13.26
N SER A 171 26.09 -3.67 14.26
CA SER A 171 26.02 -2.73 15.38
C SER A 171 26.63 -1.37 15.06
N PHE A 172 26.16 -0.34 15.76
CA PHE A 172 26.74 1.01 15.69
C PHE A 172 28.19 1.05 16.22
N GLY A 173 29.07 1.71 15.45
CA GLY A 173 30.41 2.13 15.86
C GLY A 173 30.87 3.31 14.98
N PRO A 174 31.38 4.43 15.53
CA PRO A 174 31.47 5.69 14.78
C PRO A 174 32.82 5.89 14.08
N ILE A 175 32.80 6.39 12.84
CA ILE A 175 33.97 7.04 12.22
C ILE A 175 33.54 8.39 11.62
N PHE A 176 33.85 9.47 12.33
CA PHE A 176 33.93 10.81 11.77
C PHE A 176 35.16 10.91 10.86
N LYS A 177 34.98 11.40 9.63
CA LYS A 177 36.04 12.08 8.85
C LYS A 177 35.44 13.27 8.10
N MET A 178 35.55 14.45 8.71
CA MET A 178 35.43 15.72 7.99
C MET A 178 36.72 15.99 7.21
N PRO A 179 36.66 16.48 5.96
CA PRO A 179 37.75 17.25 5.37
C PRO A 179 37.71 18.69 5.91
N LYS A 180 38.90 19.28 6.14
CA LYS A 180 39.06 20.70 6.46
C LYS A 180 39.13 21.53 5.17
N SER A 181 38.49 22.69 5.16
CA SER A 181 38.99 23.88 4.45
C SER A 181 38.58 25.13 5.23
N ALA A 182 39.52 26.07 5.40
CA ALA A 182 39.31 27.34 6.08
C ALA A 182 39.10 28.46 5.04
N ASP A 183 38.48 29.58 5.43
CA ASP A 183 39.23 30.82 5.72
C ASP A 183 38.35 32.04 6.03
N SER A 184 38.93 33.00 6.76
CA SER A 184 38.47 34.39 7.02
C SER A 184 37.04 34.62 7.57
N ALA A 185 36.81 35.03 8.83
CA ALA A 185 37.29 36.19 9.60
C ALA A 185 36.71 37.56 9.17
N LEU A 186 35.95 38.21 10.08
CA LEU A 186 36.12 39.61 10.51
C LEU A 186 35.04 40.06 11.55
N ILE A 187 35.48 40.86 12.53
CA ILE A 187 34.72 41.86 13.34
C ILE A 187 33.66 41.27 14.33
N SER A 188 33.86 41.28 15.66
CA SER A 188 33.99 42.42 16.62
C SER A 188 32.66 43.18 16.82
N SER A 189 32.19 43.58 18.01
CA SER A 189 32.51 43.29 19.43
C SER A 189 31.40 43.92 20.33
N CYS A 190 31.58 43.87 21.66
CA CYS A 190 30.86 44.56 22.76
C CYS A 190 29.89 43.66 23.58
N ILE A 191 30.33 43.15 24.74
CA ILE A 191 30.27 43.76 26.11
C ILE A 191 28.92 43.39 26.77
N CYS A 192 28.86 42.41 27.68
CA CYS A 192 29.18 42.47 29.14
C CYS A 192 28.23 43.41 29.91
N ASP A 193 27.64 43.03 31.04
CA ASP A 193 28.26 42.31 32.17
C ASP A 193 27.31 41.33 32.91
N LYS A 194 27.92 40.28 33.50
CA LYS A 194 27.76 39.67 34.85
C LYS A 194 26.40 39.68 35.59
N SER A 195 25.99 38.63 36.30
CA SER A 195 26.58 37.28 36.55
C SER A 195 25.48 36.32 37.12
N ASP A 196 25.68 35.11 37.70
CA ASP A 196 26.88 34.42 38.23
C ASP A 196 26.75 32.87 38.31
N THR A 197 27.70 32.24 39.04
CA THR A 197 27.81 30.89 39.63
C THR A 197 26.58 29.94 39.61
N MET A 198 26.70 28.60 39.51
CA MET A 198 27.87 27.72 39.71
C MET A 198 27.67 26.35 39.00
N LYS A 199 28.73 25.76 38.42
CA LYS A 199 28.75 24.35 37.98
C LYS A 199 30.12 23.71 38.25
N PHE A 200 30.10 22.60 38.98
CA PHE A 200 31.17 21.60 39.20
C PHE A 200 30.43 20.27 39.43
N SER A 201 30.92 19.07 39.11
CA SER A 201 32.04 18.64 38.24
C SER A 201 32.03 17.11 38.23
N ASP A 202 32.22 16.46 37.08
CA ASP A 202 32.52 15.02 37.02
C ASP A 202 34.00 14.82 36.65
N LEU A 203 34.71 14.07 37.49
CA LEU A 203 36.10 13.67 37.26
C LEU A 203 36.17 12.20 36.81
N SER A 204 36.82 11.99 35.68
CA SER A 204 37.88 10.97 35.45
C SER A 204 37.80 9.68 36.30
N SER A 205 37.73 8.51 35.67
CA SER A 205 39.00 7.91 35.23
C SER A 205 38.84 6.72 34.28
N LYS A 206 39.87 6.52 33.46
CA LYS A 206 40.03 5.43 32.50
C LYS A 206 41.49 4.97 32.55
N GLN A 207 41.75 3.75 32.98
CA GLN A 207 43.07 3.12 32.90
C GLN A 207 42.96 1.63 32.55
N ARG A 208 44.07 1.06 32.07
CA ARG A 208 44.11 -0.06 31.12
C ARG A 208 45.37 -0.90 31.34
N PHE A 209 45.24 -2.23 31.25
CA PHE A 209 46.23 -3.24 30.85
C PHE A 209 45.37 -4.46 30.41
N ASP A 210 45.43 -5.07 29.21
CA ASP A 210 46.55 -5.70 28.47
C ASP A 210 47.19 -6.86 29.32
N SER A 211 47.39 -8.12 28.88
CA SER A 211 47.22 -8.80 27.58
C SER A 211 47.46 -10.34 27.64
N VAL A 212 46.75 -11.12 26.80
CA VAL A 212 47.19 -12.32 26.01
C VAL A 212 47.83 -13.57 26.68
N LEU A 213 47.18 -14.73 26.45
CA LEU A 213 47.68 -16.07 26.03
C LEU A 213 46.60 -17.12 26.42
N GLU A 214 46.24 -18.22 25.75
CA GLU A 214 46.25 -18.79 24.37
C GLU A 214 45.83 -20.28 24.55
N SER A 215 45.48 -21.00 23.47
CA SER A 215 45.30 -22.48 23.38
C SER A 215 43.88 -23.08 23.57
N ASP A 216 43.21 -23.30 22.43
CA ASP A 216 42.61 -24.57 21.94
C ASP A 216 41.53 -25.32 22.77
N SER A 217 40.29 -25.50 22.29
CA SER A 217 39.79 -26.42 21.22
C SER A 217 39.52 -27.85 21.76
N ASP A 218 38.54 -28.68 21.33
CA ASP A 218 37.63 -28.65 20.16
C ASP A 218 36.44 -29.67 20.33
N PHE A 219 35.55 -29.80 19.32
CA PHE A 219 34.59 -30.91 19.00
C PHE A 219 33.21 -31.12 19.70
N HIS A 220 32.15 -30.65 19.01
CA HIS A 220 30.97 -31.38 18.46
C HIS A 220 30.07 -32.40 19.24
N TYR A 221 28.81 -31.95 19.48
CA TYR A 221 27.50 -32.47 19.01
C TYR A 221 27.01 -33.96 19.02
N HIS A 222 25.70 -34.08 19.30
CA HIS A 222 24.73 -35.19 19.13
C HIS A 222 24.88 -36.42 20.07
N MET A 223 23.99 -36.67 21.04
CA MET A 223 22.53 -36.93 21.00
C MET A 223 22.16 -38.30 20.41
N PHE A 224 21.79 -39.26 21.27
CA PHE A 224 20.69 -40.22 21.01
C PHE A 224 20.04 -40.71 22.31
N THR A 225 18.74 -40.96 22.24
CA THR A 225 17.83 -41.31 23.35
C THR A 225 17.57 -42.83 23.37
N PHE A 226 17.19 -43.42 24.53
CA PHE A 226 15.99 -44.27 24.74
C PHE A 226 16.11 -45.22 25.98
N PHE A 227 15.21 -45.04 26.97
CA PHE A 227 14.56 -46.03 27.88
C PHE A 227 15.48 -46.99 28.72
N ILE A 228 15.12 -47.51 29.92
CA ILE A 228 13.89 -48.15 30.43
C ILE A 228 13.77 -47.95 31.97
N LEU A 229 12.52 -47.89 32.48
CA LEU A 229 12.09 -48.11 33.88
C LEU A 229 11.16 -49.34 33.93
N PRO A 230 10.70 -49.90 35.08
CA PRO A 230 11.12 -49.78 36.50
C PRO A 230 11.30 -51.19 37.19
N VAL A 231 11.32 -51.28 38.55
CA VAL A 231 10.48 -52.20 39.42
C VAL A 231 11.10 -52.54 40.82
N THR A 232 10.49 -51.94 41.86
CA THR A 232 10.12 -52.43 43.23
C THR A 232 11.06 -53.17 44.23
N SER A 233 10.87 -52.79 45.51
CA SER A 233 10.58 -53.66 46.70
C SER A 233 11.63 -53.92 47.80
N ILE A 234 11.50 -53.17 48.90
CA ILE A 234 11.35 -53.58 50.33
C ILE A 234 12.11 -54.82 50.87
N GLY A 235 12.91 -54.58 51.92
CA GLY A 235 13.39 -55.57 52.92
C GLY A 235 14.53 -54.95 53.77
N SER A 236 14.27 -54.29 54.91
CA SER A 236 14.01 -54.84 56.25
C SER A 236 15.16 -55.69 56.83
N VAL A 237 15.90 -55.14 57.81
CA VAL A 237 16.09 -55.67 59.19
C VAL A 237 17.14 -54.84 59.94
N SER A 238 16.86 -54.53 61.21
CA SER A 238 17.69 -53.71 62.11
C SER A 238 18.82 -54.50 62.79
N ARG A 239 19.95 -53.83 63.09
CA ARG A 239 20.69 -54.01 64.36
C ARG A 239 21.66 -52.85 64.66
N PHE A 240 21.29 -52.07 65.68
CA PHE A 240 22.13 -51.48 66.73
C PHE A 240 23.61 -51.14 66.46
N PHE A 241 23.95 -49.86 66.70
CA PHE A 241 24.92 -49.53 67.77
C PHE A 241 24.53 -48.23 68.48
N LEU A 242 24.76 -48.17 69.80
CA LEU A 242 24.45 -47.01 70.65
C LEU A 242 25.48 -45.90 70.46
N GLY A 243 25.00 -44.65 70.44
CA GLY A 243 25.81 -43.43 70.54
C GLY A 243 24.98 -42.30 71.14
N VAL A 244 24.77 -42.33 72.45
CA VAL A 244 23.99 -41.30 73.14
C VAL A 244 24.82 -40.01 73.25
N PHE A 245 24.51 -39.03 72.42
CA PHE A 245 24.71 -37.62 72.76
C PHE A 245 23.35 -36.95 72.88
N GLN A 246 23.00 -36.52 74.09
CA GLN A 246 21.87 -35.63 74.26
C GLN A 246 22.24 -34.23 73.75
N ILE A 247 21.65 -33.86 72.61
CA ILE A 247 21.34 -32.47 72.32
C ILE A 247 19.82 -32.39 72.44
N GLY A 248 19.35 -31.73 73.50
CA GLY A 248 17.92 -31.60 73.75
C GLY A 248 17.26 -30.88 72.58
N TYR A 249 16.16 -31.46 72.07
CA TYR A 249 15.23 -30.76 71.19
C TYR A 249 14.49 -29.68 72.00
N GLY A 250 15.21 -28.60 72.32
CA GLY A 250 14.61 -27.34 72.67
C GLY A 250 13.82 -26.87 71.46
N ARG A 251 12.52 -27.17 71.44
CA ARG A 251 11.57 -26.35 70.68
C ARG A 251 11.65 -24.97 71.29
N ASN A 252 12.50 -24.11 70.73
CA ASN A 252 12.33 -22.67 70.86
C ASN A 252 10.99 -22.35 70.20
N ALA A 253 9.93 -22.44 70.99
CA ALA A 253 8.67 -21.82 70.66
C ALA A 253 8.97 -20.33 70.51
N SER A 254 9.01 -19.82 69.28
CA SER A 254 9.02 -18.38 69.03
C SER A 254 7.82 -17.83 69.77
N THR A 255 8.07 -17.08 70.85
CA THR A 255 7.04 -16.51 71.70
C THR A 255 6.41 -15.35 70.94
N ARG A 256 5.45 -15.69 70.07
CA ARG A 256 4.61 -14.73 69.36
C ARG A 256 4.08 -13.69 70.37
N PRO A 257 4.25 -12.39 70.10
CA PRO A 257 3.80 -11.36 71.04
C PRO A 257 2.27 -11.37 71.13
N ALA A 258 1.75 -11.05 72.32
CA ALA A 258 0.30 -11.04 72.55
C ALA A 258 -0.42 -9.93 71.76
N VAL A 259 0.28 -8.82 71.47
CA VAL A 259 -0.20 -7.69 70.67
C VAL A 259 0.91 -7.21 69.73
N VAL A 260 0.54 -6.83 68.51
CA VAL A 260 1.41 -6.16 67.54
C VAL A 260 0.82 -4.80 67.22
N ASN A 261 1.63 -3.75 67.32
CA ASN A 261 1.22 -2.36 67.05
C ASN A 261 1.59 -1.95 65.62
N ILE A 262 0.67 -1.23 64.97
CA ILE A 262 0.80 -0.68 63.62
C ILE A 262 0.32 0.78 63.66
N GLY A 263 0.98 1.66 62.92
CA GLY A 263 0.48 3.01 62.69
C GLY A 263 -0.43 3.09 61.47
N ALA A 264 -1.40 4.01 61.44
CA ALA A 264 -2.07 4.38 60.19
C ALA A 264 -2.35 5.89 60.13
N MET A 265 -1.99 6.51 59.00
CA MET A 265 -2.00 7.97 58.87
C MET A 265 -2.59 8.44 57.55
N PHE A 266 -3.59 9.31 57.61
CA PHE A 266 -4.31 9.82 56.44
C PHE A 266 -5.08 11.10 56.80
N ASN A 267 -6.02 11.57 55.99
CA ASN A 267 -6.83 12.77 56.30
C ASN A 267 -8.28 12.34 56.61
N PHE A 268 -8.70 12.42 57.87
CA PHE A 268 -9.99 11.86 58.30
C PHE A 268 -11.20 12.58 57.71
N ASP A 269 -11.08 13.87 57.40
CA ASP A 269 -12.18 14.68 56.83
C ASP A 269 -12.37 14.48 55.32
N SER A 270 -11.39 13.89 54.63
CA SER A 270 -11.46 13.60 53.20
C SER A 270 -12.43 12.45 52.86
N ILE A 271 -12.96 12.41 51.63
CA ILE A 271 -13.87 11.33 51.19
C ILE A 271 -13.22 9.95 51.35
N ILE A 272 -11.95 9.83 50.95
CA ILE A 272 -11.18 8.58 51.10
C ILE A 272 -11.02 8.24 52.58
N GLY A 273 -10.57 9.19 53.41
CA GLY A 273 -10.28 8.94 54.83
C GLY A 273 -11.50 8.61 55.68
N ARG A 274 -12.67 9.23 55.42
CA ARG A 274 -13.93 8.87 56.11
C ARG A 274 -14.29 7.40 55.90
N VAL A 275 -14.12 6.90 54.68
CA VAL A 275 -14.37 5.50 54.33
C VAL A 275 -13.25 4.60 54.85
N ALA A 276 -11.99 4.97 54.63
CA ALA A 276 -10.82 4.18 55.06
C ALA A 276 -10.76 3.98 56.58
N LYS A 277 -11.15 4.97 57.39
CA LYS A 277 -11.20 4.87 58.86
C LYS A 277 -12.12 3.74 59.33
N ILE A 278 -13.32 3.66 58.76
CA ILE A 278 -14.30 2.61 59.08
C ILE A 278 -13.83 1.27 58.50
N ALA A 279 -13.28 1.26 57.28
CA ALA A 279 -12.79 0.05 56.63
C ALA A 279 -11.61 -0.60 57.39
N ILE A 280 -10.68 0.19 57.93
CA ILE A 280 -9.57 -0.30 58.75
C ILE A 280 -10.08 -0.88 60.08
N ASP A 281 -11.02 -0.20 60.76
CA ASP A 281 -11.62 -0.68 62.01
C ASP A 281 -12.41 -2.00 61.81
N GLU A 282 -13.17 -2.13 60.72
CA GLU A 282 -13.86 -3.37 60.35
C GLU A 282 -12.88 -4.49 59.98
N ALA A 283 -11.80 -4.19 59.26
CA ALA A 283 -10.77 -5.18 58.95
C ALA A 283 -10.06 -5.69 60.22
N LEU A 284 -9.82 -4.82 61.20
CA LEU A 284 -9.21 -5.20 62.48
C LEU A 284 -10.11 -6.10 63.31
N LYS A 285 -11.43 -5.87 63.29
CA LYS A 285 -12.40 -6.77 63.95
C LYS A 285 -12.39 -8.15 63.28
N ASP A 286 -12.48 -8.19 61.95
CA ASP A 286 -12.53 -9.44 61.22
C ASP A 286 -11.21 -10.23 61.37
N VAL A 287 -10.04 -9.59 61.23
CA VAL A 287 -8.71 -10.20 61.48
C VAL A 287 -8.60 -10.74 62.90
N ASN A 288 -8.88 -9.93 63.93
CA ASN A 288 -8.74 -10.34 65.34
C ASN A 288 -9.77 -11.40 65.77
N SER A 289 -10.88 -11.54 65.04
CA SER A 289 -11.88 -12.59 65.27
C SER A 289 -11.51 -13.92 64.60
N ASN A 290 -10.63 -13.91 63.58
CA ASN A 290 -10.31 -15.07 62.79
C ASN A 290 -9.20 -15.92 63.44
N SER A 291 -9.56 -17.08 64.00
CA SER A 291 -8.61 -18.01 64.62
C SER A 291 -7.64 -18.71 63.67
N SER A 292 -7.78 -18.56 62.34
CA SER A 292 -6.85 -19.17 61.38
C SER A 292 -5.58 -18.35 61.17
N ILE A 293 -5.62 -17.03 61.40
CA ILE A 293 -4.54 -16.06 61.16
C ILE A 293 -4.04 -15.49 62.51
N LEU A 294 -2.77 -15.08 62.60
CA LEU A 294 -2.17 -14.46 63.80
C LEU A 294 -2.48 -15.20 65.12
N LYS A 295 -2.44 -16.53 65.10
CA LYS A 295 -2.74 -17.38 66.27
C LYS A 295 -1.98 -16.93 67.52
N GLY A 296 -2.72 -16.51 68.56
CA GLY A 296 -2.20 -16.03 69.85
C GLY A 296 -1.82 -14.54 69.89
N THR A 297 -1.94 -13.81 68.78
CA THR A 297 -1.48 -12.42 68.62
C THR A 297 -2.63 -11.54 68.16
N LYS A 298 -2.88 -10.41 68.85
CA LYS A 298 -3.85 -9.41 68.41
C LYS A 298 -3.18 -8.28 67.62
N LEU A 299 -3.86 -7.82 66.59
CA LEU A 299 -3.46 -6.66 65.79
C LEU A 299 -4.07 -5.38 66.37
N SER A 300 -3.23 -4.39 66.66
CA SER A 300 -3.61 -3.08 67.19
C SER A 300 -3.16 -1.99 66.23
N VAL A 301 -4.05 -1.06 65.87
CA VAL A 301 -3.73 0.09 65.01
C VAL A 301 -4.02 1.39 65.74
N THR A 302 -3.03 2.27 65.75
CA THR A 302 -3.15 3.65 66.24
C THR A 302 -3.31 4.58 65.04
N LEU A 303 -4.27 5.50 65.08
CA LEU A 303 -4.62 6.40 63.96
C LEU A 303 -4.12 7.83 64.19
N GLN A 304 -3.51 8.46 63.19
CA GLN A 304 -3.15 9.89 63.20
C GLN A 304 -3.67 10.64 61.97
N ASP A 305 -4.05 11.92 62.16
CA ASP A 305 -4.47 12.79 61.06
C ASP A 305 -3.28 13.61 60.53
N THR A 306 -3.08 13.56 59.22
CA THR A 306 -2.03 14.28 58.50
C THR A 306 -2.53 15.57 57.84
N ASN A 307 -3.85 15.74 57.74
CA ASN A 307 -4.55 16.74 56.95
C ASN A 307 -4.02 16.88 55.49
N CYS A 308 -3.39 15.83 54.95
CA CYS A 308 -2.64 15.87 53.68
C CYS A 308 -1.57 16.98 53.57
N ASN A 309 -1.06 17.46 54.71
CA ASN A 309 0.02 18.44 54.78
C ASN A 309 1.36 17.73 54.98
N GLY A 310 2.37 18.03 54.15
CA GLY A 310 3.67 17.37 54.20
C GLY A 310 4.42 17.55 55.53
N PHE A 311 4.31 18.73 56.16
CA PHE A 311 4.93 19.00 57.46
C PHE A 311 4.24 18.24 58.60
N LEU A 312 2.90 18.27 58.66
CA LEU A 312 2.15 17.49 59.67
C LEU A 312 2.38 15.99 59.48
N GLY A 313 2.35 15.51 58.22
CA GLY A 313 2.66 14.11 57.90
C GLY A 313 4.05 13.67 58.37
N MET A 314 5.07 14.54 58.24
CA MET A 314 6.41 14.29 58.79
C MET A 314 6.42 14.22 60.32
N VAL A 315 5.73 15.14 61.00
CA VAL A 315 5.66 15.16 62.47
C VAL A 315 4.95 13.91 63.01
N GLU A 316 3.82 13.52 62.45
CA GLU A 316 3.12 12.30 62.86
C GLU A 316 3.89 11.02 62.49
N ALA A 317 4.66 11.03 61.39
CA ALA A 317 5.55 9.92 61.06
C ALA A 317 6.65 9.76 62.11
N LEU A 318 7.35 10.84 62.46
CA LEU A 318 8.39 10.82 63.50
C LEU A 318 7.85 10.34 64.85
N ARG A 319 6.60 10.67 65.21
CA ARG A 319 5.93 10.13 66.40
C ARG A 319 5.73 8.62 66.34
N TYR A 320 5.30 8.07 65.20
CA TYR A 320 5.21 6.62 65.03
C TYR A 320 6.58 5.94 65.14
N MET A 321 7.60 6.54 64.56
CA MET A 321 8.98 6.04 64.58
C MET A 321 9.65 6.07 65.97
N ALA A 322 9.08 6.82 66.92
CA ALA A 322 9.43 6.80 68.33
C ALA A 322 8.57 5.82 69.16
N THR A 323 7.84 4.91 68.50
CA THR A 323 7.02 3.86 69.12
C THR A 323 7.27 2.51 68.45
N ASP A 324 6.97 1.42 69.16
CA ASP A 324 7.18 0.03 68.70
C ASP A 324 6.16 -0.41 67.62
N VAL A 325 6.00 0.37 66.54
CA VAL A 325 5.18 0.00 65.38
C VAL A 325 6.00 -0.75 64.33
N VAL A 326 5.48 -1.87 63.84
CA VAL A 326 6.19 -2.72 62.87
C VAL A 326 5.94 -2.35 61.41
N ALA A 327 4.91 -1.55 61.14
CA ALA A 327 4.53 -1.07 59.82
C ALA A 327 3.61 0.16 59.95
N ILE A 328 3.47 0.93 58.87
CA ILE A 328 2.57 2.08 58.77
C ILE A 328 1.66 1.94 57.55
N ILE A 329 0.35 2.13 57.75
CA ILE A 329 -0.66 2.17 56.69
C ILE A 329 -0.90 3.63 56.26
N GLY A 330 -0.69 3.93 54.99
CA GLY A 330 -0.71 5.29 54.43
C GLY A 330 0.67 5.74 53.94
N PRO A 331 0.90 7.06 53.79
CA PRO A 331 -0.11 8.11 53.87
C PRO A 331 -1.10 8.03 52.69
N GLN A 332 -2.29 8.61 52.87
CA GLN A 332 -3.29 8.70 51.79
C GLN A 332 -2.86 9.62 50.65
N CYS A 333 -2.26 10.78 50.95
CA CYS A 333 -1.99 11.80 49.95
C CYS A 333 -0.60 11.68 49.34
N SER A 334 -0.55 11.62 48.01
CA SER A 334 0.67 11.52 47.20
C SER A 334 1.73 12.58 47.52
N VAL A 335 1.35 13.81 47.88
CA VAL A 335 2.29 14.89 48.27
C VAL A 335 3.00 14.60 49.61
N VAL A 336 2.40 13.78 50.48
CA VAL A 336 2.96 13.43 51.79
C VAL A 336 3.84 12.18 51.73
N ALA A 337 3.56 11.27 50.79
CA ALA A 337 4.25 9.97 50.69
C ALA A 337 5.78 10.07 50.51
N PRO A 338 6.37 10.93 49.65
CA PRO A 338 7.82 11.04 49.47
C PRO A 338 8.55 11.38 50.76
N ILE A 339 7.99 12.33 51.52
CA ILE A 339 8.58 12.87 52.76
C ILE A 339 8.67 11.77 53.82
N ILE A 340 7.58 11.02 54.02
CA ILE A 340 7.53 9.93 55.01
C ILE A 340 8.37 8.72 54.55
N SER A 341 8.42 8.46 53.23
CA SER A 341 9.13 7.30 52.67
C SER A 341 10.64 7.35 52.89
N HIS A 342 11.24 8.54 52.98
CA HIS A 342 12.64 8.70 53.39
C HIS A 342 12.87 8.24 54.84
N VAL A 343 12.06 8.74 55.79
CA VAL A 343 12.16 8.37 57.21
C VAL A 343 11.90 6.88 57.43
N ALA A 344 10.85 6.35 56.80
CA ALA A 344 10.50 4.92 56.84
C ALA A 344 11.62 4.03 56.28
N SER A 345 12.37 4.50 55.29
CA SER A 345 13.47 3.74 54.70
C SER A 345 14.72 3.68 55.59
N GLU A 346 15.06 4.77 56.30
CA GLU A 346 16.17 4.76 57.26
C GLU A 346 15.88 3.86 58.47
N LEU A 347 14.64 3.90 58.99
CA LEU A 347 14.22 3.13 60.16
C LEU A 347 13.66 1.73 59.84
N ARG A 348 13.68 1.36 58.54
CA ARG A 348 13.29 0.05 58.00
C ARG A 348 11.84 -0.36 58.26
N VAL A 349 10.94 0.60 58.44
CA VAL A 349 9.52 0.34 58.70
C VAL A 349 8.76 0.29 57.36
N PRO A 350 8.10 -0.83 56.99
CA PRO A 350 7.30 -0.92 55.77
C PRO A 350 6.15 0.10 55.77
N LEU A 351 6.00 0.82 54.66
CA LEU A 351 5.00 1.88 54.47
C LEU A 351 4.02 1.47 53.36
N LEU A 352 2.82 1.05 53.73
CA LEU A 352 1.81 0.48 52.82
C LEU A 352 0.73 1.51 52.52
N SER A 353 0.77 2.15 51.35
CA SER A 353 -0.25 3.14 50.98
C SER A 353 -1.34 2.56 50.09
N PHE A 354 -2.57 2.69 50.58
CA PHE A 354 -3.81 2.35 49.88
C PHE A 354 -4.37 3.49 49.01
N ALA A 355 -3.71 4.65 48.92
CA ALA A 355 -4.23 5.80 48.16
C ALA A 355 -3.19 6.78 47.57
N ALA A 356 -1.90 6.63 47.85
CA ALA A 356 -0.85 7.45 47.22
C ALA A 356 -0.48 6.86 45.85
N THR A 357 -1.12 7.39 44.81
CA THR A 357 -1.11 6.86 43.44
C THR A 357 0.03 7.39 42.55
N ASP A 358 0.78 8.41 42.99
CA ASP A 358 1.85 9.07 42.21
C ASP A 358 2.88 8.05 41.64
N PRO A 359 3.18 8.08 40.33
CA PRO A 359 4.11 7.13 39.70
C PRO A 359 5.51 7.11 40.31
N THR A 360 6.02 8.26 40.77
CA THR A 360 7.40 8.43 41.27
C THR A 360 7.67 7.69 42.58
N LEU A 361 6.62 7.34 43.34
CA LEU A 361 6.75 6.57 44.58
C LEU A 361 7.26 5.13 44.37
N SER A 362 7.20 4.61 43.14
CA SER A 362 7.83 3.31 42.81
C SER A 362 9.36 3.42 42.60
N SER A 363 9.97 4.59 42.75
CA SER A 363 11.42 4.82 42.65
C SER A 363 12.24 3.98 43.62
N LEU A 364 13.47 3.64 43.22
CA LEU A 364 14.46 2.92 44.04
C LEU A 364 14.86 3.70 45.31
N GLN A 365 14.63 5.01 45.35
CA GLN A 365 14.93 5.87 46.52
C GLN A 365 13.99 5.64 47.72
N PHE A 366 12.88 4.90 47.52
CA PHE A 366 11.87 4.63 48.55
C PHE A 366 11.73 3.13 48.82
N PRO A 367 12.79 2.38 49.20
CA PRO A 367 12.78 0.90 49.24
C PRO A 367 11.63 0.30 50.05
N PHE A 368 11.21 0.93 51.15
CA PHE A 368 10.16 0.43 52.05
C PHE A 368 8.72 0.86 51.69
N PHE A 369 8.53 1.67 50.64
CA PHE A 369 7.19 2.02 50.15
C PHE A 369 6.59 0.89 49.32
N VAL A 370 5.35 0.50 49.64
CA VAL A 370 4.55 -0.50 48.93
C VAL A 370 3.18 0.10 48.62
N ARG A 371 2.71 -0.03 47.37
CA ARG A 371 1.42 0.55 46.94
C ARG A 371 0.35 -0.54 46.87
N THR A 372 -0.64 -0.46 47.74
CA THR A 372 -1.77 -1.42 47.81
C THR A 372 -3.00 -0.96 47.01
N ALA A 373 -2.89 0.13 46.25
CA ALA A 373 -3.86 0.59 45.26
C ALA A 373 -3.22 0.76 43.88
N GLN A 374 -4.00 1.16 42.87
CA GLN A 374 -3.51 1.31 41.51
C GLN A 374 -2.54 2.49 41.37
N ASN A 375 -1.55 2.35 40.47
CA ASN A 375 -0.59 3.41 40.12
C ASN A 375 -1.15 4.29 38.99
N ASP A 376 -1.05 5.61 39.12
CA ASP A 376 -1.55 6.56 38.10
C ASP A 376 -0.85 6.43 36.75
N LEU A 377 0.35 5.83 36.70
CA LEU A 377 1.00 5.45 35.43
C LEU A 377 0.05 4.62 34.56
N TYR A 378 -0.70 3.69 35.15
CA TYR A 378 -1.66 2.85 34.45
C TYR A 378 -2.96 3.61 34.13
N GLN A 379 -3.39 4.53 35.00
CA GLN A 379 -4.51 5.43 34.71
C GLN A 379 -4.23 6.31 33.49
N MET A 380 -3.04 6.91 33.42
CA MET A 380 -2.60 7.74 32.30
C MET A 380 -2.35 6.91 31.03
N THR A 381 -1.93 5.65 31.17
CA THR A 381 -1.89 4.71 30.04
C THR A 381 -3.29 4.41 29.51
N ALA A 382 -4.28 4.22 30.38
CA ALA A 382 -5.67 4.01 30.00
C ALA A 382 -6.29 5.23 29.32
N VAL A 383 -6.03 6.44 29.83
CA VAL A 383 -6.42 7.71 29.19
C VAL A 383 -5.79 7.85 27.80
N ALA A 384 -4.50 7.52 27.66
CA ALA A 384 -3.81 7.56 26.36
C ALA A 384 -4.36 6.52 25.36
N ASP A 385 -4.72 5.31 25.81
CA ASP A 385 -5.38 4.30 24.98
C ASP A 385 -6.79 4.75 24.54
N ILE A 386 -7.57 5.42 25.41
CA ILE A 386 -8.87 6.01 25.05
C ILE A 386 -8.69 7.09 23.96
N ILE A 387 -7.69 7.95 24.11
CA ILE A 387 -7.40 9.05 23.17
C ILE A 387 -7.01 8.51 21.79
N ASP A 388 -6.14 7.50 21.72
CA ASP A 388 -5.73 6.88 20.46
C ASP A 388 -6.85 6.03 19.81
N HIS A 389 -7.66 5.33 20.62
CA HIS A 389 -8.84 4.59 20.14
C HIS A 389 -9.85 5.48 19.39
N TYR A 390 -10.08 6.70 19.89
CA TYR A 390 -10.90 7.68 19.19
C TYR A 390 -10.15 8.46 18.09
N GLY A 391 -8.83 8.25 17.94
CA GLY A 391 -8.00 8.82 16.89
C GLY A 391 -7.65 10.30 17.08
N TRP A 392 -7.76 10.83 18.30
CA TRP A 392 -7.39 12.22 18.58
C TRP A 392 -5.88 12.33 18.82
N LYS A 393 -5.21 13.26 18.14
CA LYS A 393 -3.74 13.40 18.22
C LYS A 393 -3.24 14.53 19.10
N GLU A 394 -4.10 15.48 19.45
CA GLU A 394 -3.77 16.63 20.30
C GLU A 394 -4.77 16.79 21.45
N VAL A 395 -4.28 16.88 22.67
CA VAL A 395 -5.10 17.09 23.89
C VAL A 395 -4.61 18.28 24.72
N ILE A 396 -5.42 18.71 25.68
CA ILE A 396 -5.10 19.73 26.68
C ILE A 396 -5.13 19.07 28.06
N ALA A 397 -4.07 19.23 28.84
CA ALA A 397 -4.01 18.70 30.20
C ALA A 397 -4.23 19.83 31.21
N ILE A 398 -5.29 19.71 32.01
CA ILE A 398 -5.59 20.59 33.15
C ILE A 398 -5.32 19.78 34.42
N PHE A 399 -4.38 20.25 35.24
CA PHE A 399 -3.91 19.53 36.41
C PHE A 399 -3.69 20.46 37.59
N ILE A 400 -3.56 19.88 38.79
CA ILE A 400 -3.22 20.61 40.00
C ILE A 400 -1.70 20.81 40.09
N ASP A 401 -1.23 22.03 40.37
CA ASP A 401 0.20 22.35 40.31
C ASP A 401 0.95 21.96 41.61
N ASP A 402 0.81 20.70 41.99
CA ASP A 402 1.61 20.01 43.00
C ASP A 402 2.40 18.85 42.35
N ASP A 403 3.18 18.12 43.14
CA ASP A 403 4.03 17.04 42.61
C ASP A 403 3.20 15.91 41.99
N TRP A 404 2.08 15.54 42.62
CA TRP A 404 1.17 14.51 42.10
C TRP A 404 0.62 14.90 40.72
N GLY A 405 0.08 16.11 40.59
CA GLY A 405 -0.49 16.59 39.33
C GLY A 405 0.57 16.75 38.22
N ARG A 406 1.77 17.26 38.56
CA ARG A 406 2.89 17.36 37.61
C ARG A 406 3.38 15.97 37.16
N ASN A 407 3.56 15.04 38.08
CA ASN A 407 4.04 13.69 37.80
C ASN A 407 3.02 12.90 36.97
N GLY A 408 1.73 13.01 37.28
CA GLY A 408 0.64 12.43 36.48
C GLY A 408 0.60 12.96 35.06
N VAL A 409 0.74 14.29 34.86
CA VAL A 409 0.79 14.88 33.50
C VAL A 409 2.10 14.55 32.77
N SER A 410 3.21 14.31 33.47
CA SER A 410 4.42 13.75 32.85
C SER A 410 4.19 12.33 32.35
N ALA A 411 3.61 11.45 33.17
CA ALA A 411 3.27 10.09 32.75
C ALA A 411 2.29 10.08 31.56
N LEU A 412 1.29 10.97 31.56
CA LEU A 412 0.38 11.14 30.42
C LEU A 412 1.11 11.59 29.15
N ASN A 413 2.03 12.54 29.27
CA ASN A 413 2.83 13.04 28.15
C ASN A 413 3.59 11.91 27.45
N ASP A 414 4.23 11.05 28.23
CA ASP A 414 5.05 9.95 27.71
C ASP A 414 4.17 8.86 27.08
N LYS A 415 3.03 8.52 27.70
CA LYS A 415 2.06 7.57 27.15
C LYS A 415 1.35 8.07 25.90
N LEU A 416 1.14 9.38 25.75
CA LEU A 416 0.66 9.96 24.50
C LEU A 416 1.75 9.90 23.41
N ALA A 417 3.01 10.21 23.75
CA ALA A 417 4.12 10.18 22.79
C ALA A 417 4.34 8.77 22.21
N GLU A 418 4.24 7.71 23.02
CA GLU A 418 4.22 6.30 22.58
C GLU A 418 3.18 6.01 21.47
N ARG A 419 2.06 6.75 21.47
CA ARG A 419 0.92 6.60 20.53
C ARG A 419 0.90 7.66 19.42
N ARG A 420 2.01 8.38 19.23
CA ARG A 420 2.12 9.54 18.33
C ARG A 420 1.04 10.60 18.57
N CYS A 421 0.65 10.76 19.84
CA CYS A 421 -0.24 11.81 20.31
C CYS A 421 0.59 12.78 21.17
N LYS A 422 0.12 14.02 21.37
CA LYS A 422 0.83 15.02 22.19
C LYS A 422 -0.12 15.88 23.00
N ILE A 423 0.40 16.43 24.10
CA ILE A 423 -0.28 17.47 24.86
C ILE A 423 0.04 18.81 24.19
N SER A 424 -0.97 19.39 23.53
CA SER A 424 -0.88 20.69 22.84
C SER A 424 -0.75 21.86 23.80
N TYR A 425 -1.36 21.76 24.99
CA TYR A 425 -1.32 22.80 26.02
C TYR A 425 -1.43 22.18 27.43
N LYS A 426 -0.63 22.68 28.37
CA LYS A 426 -0.55 22.24 29.77
C LYS A 426 -0.95 23.39 30.69
N VAL A 427 -1.83 23.11 31.65
CA VAL A 427 -2.41 24.09 32.58
C VAL A 427 -2.32 23.57 34.00
N GLY A 428 -1.44 24.17 34.80
CA GLY A 428 -1.44 23.98 36.25
C GLY A 428 -2.42 24.94 36.92
N ILE A 429 -3.28 24.42 37.81
CA ILE A 429 -4.12 25.21 38.71
C ILE A 429 -3.55 25.05 40.13
N GLN A 430 -3.38 26.17 40.84
CA GLN A 430 -2.83 26.13 42.20
C GLN A 430 -3.72 25.29 43.14
N PRO A 431 -3.12 24.56 44.10
CA PRO A 431 -3.85 23.66 44.99
C PRO A 431 -4.71 24.35 46.06
N ASP A 432 -4.60 25.67 46.21
CA ASP A 432 -5.17 26.41 47.34
C ASP A 432 -6.72 26.49 47.33
N SER A 433 -7.28 26.40 48.52
CA SER A 433 -8.65 26.77 48.88
C SER A 433 -9.11 28.14 48.33
N SER A 434 -8.19 29.11 48.23
CA SER A 434 -8.46 30.48 47.81
C SER A 434 -8.72 30.68 46.31
N VAL A 435 -8.47 29.66 45.45
CA VAL A 435 -8.61 29.80 43.99
C VAL A 435 -10.01 30.29 43.61
N THR A 436 -10.04 31.52 43.08
CA THR A 436 -11.28 32.22 42.72
C THR A 436 -11.84 31.69 41.41
N GLN A 437 -13.15 31.87 41.23
CA GLN A 437 -13.80 31.52 39.96
C GLN A 437 -13.23 32.33 38.78
N GLY A 438 -12.79 33.57 39.02
CA GLY A 438 -12.12 34.42 38.02
C GLY A 438 -10.79 33.84 37.53
N ALA A 439 -9.93 33.35 38.43
CA ALA A 439 -8.67 32.74 38.03
C ALA A 439 -8.86 31.49 37.14
N ILE A 440 -9.91 30.69 37.42
CA ILE A 440 -10.29 29.54 36.58
C ILE A 440 -10.90 30.02 35.24
N MET A 441 -11.65 31.12 35.24
CA MET A 441 -12.19 31.74 34.02
C MET A 441 -11.07 32.17 33.07
N ASP A 442 -10.09 32.92 33.56
CA ASP A 442 -8.95 33.41 32.75
C ASP A 442 -8.14 32.26 32.12
N VAL A 443 -8.04 31.15 32.85
CA VAL A 443 -7.43 29.91 32.38
C VAL A 443 -8.28 29.24 31.30
N LEU A 444 -9.58 29.05 31.53
CA LEU A 444 -10.46 28.34 30.59
C LEU A 444 -10.74 29.15 29.32
N VAL A 445 -10.74 30.49 29.38
CA VAL A 445 -10.77 31.35 28.18
C VAL A 445 -9.56 31.10 27.29
N LYS A 446 -8.34 31.00 27.86
CA LYS A 446 -7.13 30.65 27.10
C LYS A 446 -7.23 29.25 26.49
N VAL A 447 -7.74 28.28 27.24
CA VAL A 447 -7.99 26.90 26.77
C VAL A 447 -9.00 26.88 25.61
N ALA A 448 -10.08 27.66 25.68
CA ALA A 448 -11.09 27.74 24.62
C ALA A 448 -10.54 28.32 23.30
N LEU A 449 -9.51 29.17 23.36
CA LEU A 449 -8.84 29.73 22.18
C LEU A 449 -7.87 28.74 21.49
N MET A 450 -7.51 27.63 22.14
CA MET A 450 -6.66 26.58 21.55
C MET A 450 -7.40 25.79 20.47
N GLN A 451 -6.68 25.02 19.65
CA GLN A 451 -7.26 24.18 18.61
C GLN A 451 -7.91 22.90 19.15
N SER A 452 -7.24 22.21 20.08
CA SER A 452 -7.78 20.96 20.66
C SER A 452 -9.07 21.21 21.47
N ARG A 453 -9.94 20.20 21.46
CA ARG A 453 -11.20 20.13 22.21
C ARG A 453 -11.27 18.89 23.11
N ILE A 454 -10.15 18.19 23.29
CA ILE A 454 -10.01 17.05 24.19
C ILE A 454 -9.29 17.51 25.46
N LEU A 455 -9.99 17.49 26.59
CA LEU A 455 -9.48 17.96 27.87
C LEU A 455 -9.34 16.80 28.85
N VAL A 456 -8.14 16.64 29.41
CA VAL A 456 -7.83 15.66 30.47
C VAL A 456 -7.70 16.40 31.79
N LEU A 457 -8.49 16.02 32.80
CA LEU A 457 -8.62 16.70 34.10
C LEU A 457 -8.08 15.83 35.24
N HIS A 458 -6.85 16.15 35.66
CA HIS A 458 -6.15 15.50 36.77
C HIS A 458 -6.11 16.44 37.97
N LEU A 459 -7.23 16.53 38.67
CA LEU A 459 -7.52 17.55 39.68
C LEU A 459 -8.02 16.90 40.98
N ASN A 460 -8.04 17.67 42.07
CA ASN A 460 -8.81 17.30 43.26
C ASN A 460 -10.30 17.68 43.09
N ARG A 461 -11.18 17.05 43.88
CA ARG A 461 -12.63 17.29 43.88
C ARG A 461 -13.03 18.77 43.93
N ARG A 462 -12.39 19.56 44.81
CA ARG A 462 -12.79 20.96 45.06
C ARG A 462 -12.50 21.85 43.85
N VAL A 463 -11.35 21.65 43.20
CA VAL A 463 -10.97 22.39 41.99
C VAL A 463 -11.72 21.86 40.77
N GLY A 464 -11.87 20.53 40.64
CA GLY A 464 -12.55 19.89 39.52
C GLY A 464 -13.99 20.36 39.31
N PHE A 465 -14.81 20.43 40.36
CA PHE A 465 -16.17 20.97 40.23
C PHE A 465 -16.22 22.47 39.93
N LYS A 466 -15.26 23.28 40.44
CA LYS A 466 -15.14 24.69 40.04
C LYS A 466 -14.84 24.80 38.54
N VAL A 467 -13.92 23.98 38.02
CA VAL A 467 -13.57 23.91 36.59
C VAL A 467 -14.80 23.55 35.75
N PHE A 468 -15.55 22.50 36.09
CA PHE A 468 -16.78 22.14 35.36
C PHE A 468 -17.85 23.24 35.42
N SER A 469 -18.04 23.89 36.57
CA SER A 469 -19.02 24.98 36.69
C SER A 469 -18.66 26.20 35.82
N VAL A 470 -17.36 26.52 35.68
CA VAL A 470 -16.90 27.60 34.80
C VAL A 470 -16.93 27.17 33.33
N ALA A 471 -16.55 25.92 33.02
CA ALA A 471 -16.64 25.35 31.68
C ALA A 471 -18.08 25.37 31.16
N ASN A 472 -19.06 25.03 31.99
CA ASN A 472 -20.48 25.11 31.64
C ASN A 472 -20.92 26.55 31.37
N HIS A 473 -20.51 27.51 32.21
CA HIS A 473 -20.78 28.94 31.99
C HIS A 473 -20.17 29.49 30.69
N LEU A 474 -19.00 28.97 30.29
CA LEU A 474 -18.34 29.29 29.02
C LEU A 474 -18.88 28.49 27.81
N GLY A 475 -19.90 27.65 27.98
CA GLY A 475 -20.45 26.80 26.91
C GLY A 475 -19.52 25.65 26.48
N MET A 476 -18.44 25.38 27.22
CA MET A 476 -17.47 24.32 26.93
C MET A 476 -17.95 22.92 27.31
N MET A 477 -19.17 22.80 27.86
CA MET A 477 -19.90 21.53 28.03
C MET A 477 -20.86 21.24 26.84
N GLY A 478 -20.78 22.03 25.76
CA GLY A 478 -21.54 21.83 24.53
C GLY A 478 -20.91 20.83 23.55
N ASN A 479 -21.61 20.62 22.43
CA ASN A 479 -21.19 19.72 21.35
C ASN A 479 -19.78 20.09 20.83
N GLY A 480 -18.96 19.06 20.58
CA GLY A 480 -17.61 19.17 20.05
C GLY A 480 -16.49 19.13 21.10
N TYR A 481 -16.82 19.35 22.38
CA TYR A 481 -15.89 19.17 23.50
C TYR A 481 -15.89 17.73 24.04
N VAL A 482 -14.74 17.30 24.57
CA VAL A 482 -14.58 16.03 25.27
C VAL A 482 -13.84 16.28 26.58
N TRP A 483 -14.38 15.75 27.67
CA TRP A 483 -13.80 15.87 29.00
C TRP A 483 -13.52 14.47 29.55
N ILE A 484 -12.27 14.21 29.93
CA ILE A 484 -11.82 12.96 30.55
C ILE A 484 -11.26 13.33 31.94
N ALA A 485 -12.04 13.08 32.98
CA ALA A 485 -11.58 13.20 34.36
C ALA A 485 -10.80 11.94 34.78
N THR A 486 -9.80 12.11 35.66
CA THR A 486 -9.23 10.97 36.37
C THR A 486 -10.16 10.50 37.51
N ASP A 487 -9.79 9.43 38.19
CA ASP A 487 -10.65 8.69 39.14
C ASP A 487 -11.17 9.49 40.34
N TRP A 488 -10.68 10.71 40.58
CA TRP A 488 -11.28 11.64 41.54
C TRP A 488 -12.78 11.86 41.30
N LEU A 489 -13.24 11.84 40.04
CA LEU A 489 -14.65 12.05 39.72
C LEU A 489 -15.47 10.79 40.01
N SER A 490 -14.99 9.60 39.62
CA SER A 490 -15.67 8.34 39.98
C SER A 490 -15.72 8.13 41.48
N LEU A 491 -14.66 8.48 42.22
CA LEU A 491 -14.61 8.42 43.67
C LEU A 491 -15.75 9.21 44.33
N VAL A 492 -16.06 10.41 43.81
CA VAL A 492 -17.19 11.22 44.29
C VAL A 492 -18.51 10.55 43.93
N LEU A 493 -18.65 10.09 42.69
CA LEU A 493 -19.86 9.43 42.20
C LEU A 493 -20.15 8.10 42.93
N ASP A 494 -19.14 7.38 43.41
CA ASP A 494 -19.31 6.17 44.22
C ASP A 494 -19.55 6.49 45.73
N SER A 495 -19.25 7.70 46.21
CA SER A 495 -19.29 8.05 47.65
C SER A 495 -20.44 8.99 48.05
N GLU A 496 -20.86 9.88 47.15
CA GLU A 496 -21.82 10.97 47.37
C GLU A 496 -23.05 10.85 46.44
N SER A 497 -23.41 9.63 45.99
CA SER A 497 -24.52 9.40 45.05
C SER A 497 -25.90 9.28 45.73
N PRO A 498 -26.97 9.87 45.15
CA PRO A 498 -26.96 10.74 43.97
C PRO A 498 -26.45 12.15 44.30
N LEU A 499 -25.62 12.72 43.42
CA LEU A 499 -25.22 14.12 43.51
C LEU A 499 -26.42 15.05 43.22
N PRO A 500 -26.40 16.30 43.74
CA PRO A 500 -27.42 17.30 43.40
C PRO A 500 -27.54 17.50 41.88
N SER A 501 -28.77 17.63 41.37
CA SER A 501 -29.04 17.79 39.93
C SER A 501 -28.22 18.91 39.29
N GLU A 502 -28.14 20.07 39.94
CA GLU A 502 -27.35 21.22 39.48
C GLU A 502 -25.84 20.91 39.29
N THR A 503 -25.31 19.94 40.04
CA THR A 503 -23.94 19.45 39.88
C THR A 503 -23.85 18.43 38.75
N MET A 504 -24.82 17.51 38.65
CA MET A 504 -24.89 16.50 37.58
C MET A 504 -25.03 17.15 36.20
N ASP A 505 -25.85 18.19 36.07
CA ASP A 505 -26.07 18.91 34.80
C ASP A 505 -24.77 19.52 34.25
N LYS A 506 -23.84 19.91 35.14
CA LYS A 506 -22.54 20.51 34.79
C LYS A 506 -21.47 19.49 34.38
N ILE A 507 -21.74 18.18 34.47
CA ILE A 507 -20.80 17.09 34.17
C ILE A 507 -21.37 16.04 33.19
N GLN A 508 -22.42 16.37 32.44
CA GLN A 508 -23.00 15.47 31.44
C GLN A 508 -22.02 15.12 30.32
N GLY A 509 -21.93 13.84 29.97
CA GLY A 509 -21.06 13.33 28.91
C GLY A 509 -19.57 13.33 29.27
N VAL A 510 -19.20 13.57 30.53
CA VAL A 510 -17.82 13.44 31.02
C VAL A 510 -17.46 11.97 31.13
N LEU A 511 -16.29 11.59 30.60
CA LEU A 511 -15.68 10.30 30.86
C LEU A 511 -14.87 10.35 32.15
N THR A 512 -14.96 9.30 32.97
CA THR A 512 -14.09 9.08 34.13
C THR A 512 -13.65 7.62 34.18
N LEU A 513 -12.48 7.38 34.76
CA LEU A 513 -12.01 6.04 35.08
C LEU A 513 -12.35 5.73 36.54
N ARG A 514 -12.62 4.46 36.87
CA ARG A 514 -12.74 3.96 38.25
C ARG A 514 -11.80 2.78 38.43
N GLN A 515 -11.08 2.70 39.55
CA GLN A 515 -10.18 1.57 39.81
C GLN A 515 -10.99 0.26 39.85
N HIS A 516 -10.65 -0.70 38.99
CA HIS A 516 -11.43 -1.92 38.84
C HIS A 516 -11.25 -2.82 40.06
N THR A 517 -12.36 -3.34 40.58
CA THR A 517 -12.38 -4.35 41.65
C THR A 517 -13.42 -5.42 41.27
N PRO A 518 -13.04 -6.71 41.15
CA PRO A 518 -13.96 -7.76 40.71
C PRO A 518 -15.22 -7.85 41.57
N ASP A 519 -16.36 -8.23 40.98
CA ASP A 519 -17.59 -8.48 41.73
C ASP A 519 -17.57 -9.88 42.34
N SER A 520 -17.10 -9.97 43.60
CA SER A 520 -16.96 -11.22 44.35
C SER A 520 -18.03 -11.36 45.44
N ASP A 521 -18.35 -12.59 45.83
CA ASP A 521 -19.29 -12.86 46.93
C ASP A 521 -18.85 -12.19 48.25
N GLY A 522 -17.54 -12.17 48.53
CA GLY A 522 -16.96 -11.45 49.66
C GLY A 522 -17.20 -9.95 49.60
N LYS A 523 -16.98 -9.32 48.43
CA LYS A 523 -17.25 -7.89 48.21
C LYS A 523 -18.74 -7.57 48.37
N ARG A 524 -19.64 -8.40 47.83
CA ARG A 524 -21.10 -8.22 47.96
C ARG A 524 -21.57 -8.38 49.41
N ALA A 525 -21.04 -9.36 50.14
CA ALA A 525 -21.32 -9.54 51.57
C ALA A 525 -20.79 -8.37 52.42
N PHE A 526 -19.58 -7.89 52.14
CA PHE A 526 -19.00 -6.72 52.82
C PHE A 526 -19.81 -5.45 52.53
N PHE A 527 -20.25 -5.22 51.28
CA PHE A 527 -21.10 -4.08 50.91
C PHE A 527 -22.45 -4.11 51.64
N ALA A 528 -23.10 -5.28 51.74
CA ALA A 528 -24.32 -5.43 52.51
C ALA A 528 -24.12 -5.14 54.01
N ARG A 529 -22.98 -5.58 54.58
CA ARG A 529 -22.59 -5.30 55.97
C ARG A 529 -22.29 -3.82 56.19
N TRP A 530 -21.58 -3.18 55.25
CA TRP A 530 -21.23 -1.76 55.25
C TRP A 530 -22.45 -0.86 55.35
N ASN A 531 -23.47 -1.12 54.52
CA ASN A 531 -24.71 -0.33 54.51
C ASN A 531 -25.46 -0.44 55.85
N ARG A 532 -25.39 -1.58 56.54
CA ARG A 532 -25.95 -1.77 57.89
C ARG A 532 -25.18 -1.01 58.97
N ILE A 533 -23.86 -0.87 58.84
CA ILE A 533 -23.00 -0.16 59.80
C ILE A 533 -23.12 1.36 59.65
N THR A 534 -23.14 1.85 58.40
CA THR A 534 -23.12 3.28 58.07
C THR A 534 -24.51 3.91 57.93
N GLY A 535 -25.58 3.10 57.92
CA GLY A 535 -26.92 3.57 57.56
C GLY A 535 -27.01 4.07 56.10
N GLY A 536 -26.04 3.70 55.24
CA GLY A 536 -25.97 4.11 53.84
C GLY A 536 -25.12 5.36 53.56
N SER A 537 -24.48 5.97 54.56
CA SER A 537 -23.56 7.10 54.34
C SER A 537 -22.39 7.12 55.35
N PRO A 538 -21.11 7.25 54.90
CA PRO A 538 -20.67 7.36 53.52
C PRO A 538 -20.82 6.03 52.74
N GLN A 539 -21.02 6.12 51.43
CA GLN A 539 -21.03 4.95 50.54
C GLN A 539 -19.60 4.40 50.37
N LEU A 540 -19.49 3.10 50.10
CA LEU A 540 -18.21 2.40 49.98
C LEU A 540 -17.59 2.61 48.60
N ASN A 541 -16.37 3.18 48.57
CA ASN A 541 -15.58 3.39 47.36
C ASN A 541 -14.38 2.44 47.26
N ALA A 542 -13.71 2.43 46.10
CA ALA A 542 -12.57 1.54 45.83
C ALA A 542 -11.41 1.71 46.83
N TYR A 543 -11.06 2.95 47.22
CA TYR A 543 -10.01 3.21 48.21
C TYR A 543 -10.35 2.64 49.60
N GLY A 544 -11.64 2.58 49.97
CA GLY A 544 -12.11 1.89 51.16
C GLY A 544 -11.87 0.38 51.12
N LEU A 545 -12.10 -0.25 49.98
CA LEU A 545 -11.80 -1.67 49.77
C LEU A 545 -10.29 -1.94 49.84
N TYR A 546 -9.46 -1.09 49.22
CA TYR A 546 -7.99 -1.19 49.33
C TYR A 546 -7.50 -0.98 50.76
N ALA A 547 -8.09 -0.07 51.53
CA ALA A 547 -7.76 0.13 52.95
C ALA A 547 -8.07 -1.12 53.80
N TYR A 548 -9.23 -1.75 53.57
CA TYR A 548 -9.62 -3.02 54.20
C TYR A 548 -8.63 -4.16 53.87
N ASP A 549 -8.35 -4.37 52.58
CA ASP A 549 -7.43 -5.42 52.13
C ASP A 549 -5.98 -5.18 52.56
N THR A 550 -5.55 -3.92 52.77
CA THR A 550 -4.21 -3.58 53.28
C THR A 550 -3.98 -4.10 54.69
N VAL A 551 -5.01 -4.06 55.55
CA VAL A 551 -4.93 -4.64 56.91
C VAL A 551 -4.83 -6.17 56.84
N TRP A 552 -5.61 -6.81 55.97
CA TRP A 552 -5.54 -8.26 55.74
C TRP A 552 -4.19 -8.72 55.18
N LEU A 553 -3.65 -7.99 54.21
CA LEU A 553 -2.31 -8.21 53.66
C LEU A 553 -1.25 -8.18 54.77
N LEU A 554 -1.28 -7.15 55.60
CA LEU A 554 -0.33 -7.00 56.70
C LEU A 554 -0.49 -8.10 57.75
N ALA A 555 -1.72 -8.52 58.07
CA ALA A 555 -1.99 -9.64 58.96
C ALA A 555 -1.44 -10.98 58.41
N HIS A 556 -1.62 -11.25 57.11
CA HIS A 556 -1.05 -12.44 56.45
C HIS A 556 0.49 -12.40 56.42
N SER A 557 1.06 -11.23 56.11
CA SER A 557 2.50 -11.01 56.10
C SER A 557 3.14 -11.21 57.47
N LEU A 558 2.46 -10.76 58.53
CA LEU A 558 2.87 -10.92 59.93
C LEU A 558 2.74 -12.37 60.40
N ASP A 559 1.68 -13.10 60.04
CA ASP A 559 1.59 -14.53 60.40
C ASP A 559 2.71 -15.34 59.72
N ALA A 560 2.98 -15.06 58.43
CA ALA A 560 4.14 -15.62 57.72
C ALA A 560 5.48 -15.24 58.38
N PHE A 561 5.60 -14.00 58.86
CA PHE A 561 6.80 -13.49 59.55
C PHE A 561 7.08 -14.26 60.85
N PHE A 562 6.06 -14.49 61.67
CA PHE A 562 6.22 -15.30 62.87
C PHE A 562 6.42 -16.80 62.57
N ASN A 563 5.79 -17.33 61.50
CA ASN A 563 5.95 -18.74 61.11
C ASN A 563 7.37 -19.09 60.65
N GLN A 564 8.09 -18.16 60.03
CA GLN A 564 9.49 -18.33 59.66
C GLN A 564 10.50 -17.98 60.77
N GLY A 565 10.01 -17.66 61.98
CA GLY A 565 10.85 -17.38 63.14
C GLY A 565 11.32 -15.92 63.27
N GLY A 566 10.72 -14.97 62.55
CA GLY A 566 11.01 -13.55 62.70
C GLY A 566 10.64 -13.03 64.11
N VAL A 567 11.41 -12.07 64.60
CA VAL A 567 11.28 -11.51 65.96
C VAL A 567 11.04 -10.01 65.86
N ILE A 568 10.11 -9.49 66.67
CA ILE A 568 9.94 -8.04 66.80
C ILE A 568 10.98 -7.55 67.82
N SER A 569 12.05 -6.94 67.31
CA SER A 569 13.06 -6.21 68.07
C SER A 569 13.36 -4.88 67.40
N PHE A 570 13.77 -3.92 68.23
CA PHE A 570 14.07 -2.56 67.83
C PHE A 570 15.45 -2.18 68.37
N SER A 571 16.29 -1.55 67.52
CA SER A 571 17.63 -1.10 67.90
C SER A 571 17.78 0.41 67.74
N ASN A 572 18.56 1.05 68.62
CA ASN A 572 18.79 2.48 68.54
C ASN A 572 19.88 2.79 67.51
N ASP A 573 19.64 3.77 66.63
CA ASP A 573 20.65 4.20 65.67
C ASP A 573 21.76 5.02 66.36
N SER A 574 23.01 4.56 66.22
CA SER A 574 24.18 5.23 66.79
C SER A 574 24.49 6.60 66.15
N ARG A 575 23.93 6.89 64.97
CA ARG A 575 23.95 8.22 64.36
C ARG A 575 23.08 9.21 65.16
N ILE A 576 21.91 8.74 65.62
CA ILE A 576 20.89 9.56 66.28
C ILE A 576 21.20 9.75 67.77
N SER A 577 21.81 8.76 68.43
CA SER A 577 22.22 8.88 69.84
C SER A 577 23.25 9.98 70.10
N SER A 578 23.95 10.47 69.07
CA SER A 578 24.85 11.63 69.14
C SER A 578 24.13 12.98 69.40
N MET A 579 22.79 13.02 69.26
CA MET A 579 21.95 14.20 69.45
C MET A 579 21.29 14.28 70.84
N ALA A 580 21.71 13.43 71.78
CA ALA A 580 21.17 13.34 73.13
C ALA A 580 21.25 14.71 73.85
N GLY A 581 20.09 15.24 74.26
CA GLY A 581 19.94 16.57 74.86
C GLY A 581 19.35 17.64 73.93
N SER A 582 19.05 17.31 72.67
CA SER A 582 18.25 18.17 71.80
C SER A 582 16.76 18.17 72.21
N ALA A 583 16.08 19.31 72.06
CA ALA A 583 14.69 19.50 72.52
C ALA A 583 13.62 18.69 71.75
N LEU A 584 14.03 17.86 70.78
CA LEU A 584 13.14 17.08 69.91
C LEU A 584 13.07 15.58 70.27
N HIS A 585 13.79 15.13 71.30
CA HIS A 585 13.79 13.73 71.78
C HIS A 585 14.00 12.68 70.69
N LEU A 586 14.85 13.00 69.70
CA LEU A 586 15.10 12.12 68.55
C LEU A 586 15.80 10.81 68.96
N GLU A 587 16.46 10.79 70.12
CA GLU A 587 17.02 9.57 70.73
C GLU A 587 16.00 8.44 71.00
N ALA A 588 14.69 8.74 70.98
CA ALA A 588 13.63 7.76 71.13
C ALA A 588 13.29 6.99 69.83
N MET A 589 13.81 7.41 68.67
CA MET A 589 13.57 6.69 67.41
C MET A 589 14.43 5.43 67.30
N SER A 590 13.79 4.33 66.89
CA SER A 590 14.43 3.02 66.76
C SER A 590 14.27 2.44 65.35
N ILE A 591 15.25 1.65 64.95
CA ILE A 591 15.24 0.87 63.70
C ILE A 591 14.53 -0.44 63.98
N PHE A 592 13.56 -0.82 63.15
CA PHE A 592 12.99 -2.16 63.18
C PHE A 592 13.98 -3.15 62.54
N ASP A 593 14.64 -3.97 63.37
CA ASP A 593 15.77 -4.82 62.94
C ASP A 593 15.39 -5.74 61.77
N ASP A 594 14.27 -6.44 61.94
CA ASP A 594 13.70 -7.44 61.04
C ASP A 594 12.76 -6.82 59.98
N GLY A 595 12.72 -5.49 59.85
CA GLY A 595 11.82 -4.79 58.94
C GLY A 595 12.00 -5.14 57.45
N VAL A 596 13.21 -5.47 57.03
CA VAL A 596 13.50 -6.00 55.68
C VAL A 596 12.83 -7.36 55.46
N LEU A 597 12.77 -8.20 56.49
CA LEU A 597 12.15 -9.52 56.44
C LEU A 597 10.63 -9.40 56.40
N LEU A 598 10.03 -8.46 57.15
CA LEU A 598 8.60 -8.16 57.03
C LEU A 598 8.25 -7.59 55.65
N LEU A 599 9.04 -6.64 55.12
CA LEU A 599 8.86 -6.11 53.76
C LEU A 599 8.89 -7.23 52.70
N LYS A 600 9.84 -8.16 52.82
CA LYS A 600 9.92 -9.33 51.93
C LYS A 600 8.64 -10.18 51.97
N ASN A 601 8.05 -10.39 53.14
CA ASN A 601 6.80 -11.14 53.28
C ASN A 601 5.59 -10.41 52.70
N ILE A 602 5.55 -9.07 52.83
CA ILE A 602 4.52 -8.25 52.19
C ILE A 602 4.58 -8.42 50.67
N LEU A 603 5.77 -8.36 50.08
CA LEU A 603 5.96 -8.52 48.63
C LEU A 603 5.76 -9.95 48.11
N LEU A 604 5.97 -10.96 48.97
CA LEU A 604 5.71 -12.38 48.67
C LEU A 604 4.27 -12.83 48.96
N SER A 605 3.40 -11.94 49.46
CA SER A 605 2.02 -12.28 49.74
C SER A 605 1.24 -12.59 48.45
N ASP A 606 0.44 -13.65 48.48
CA ASP A 606 -0.39 -14.14 47.38
C ASP A 606 -1.70 -14.68 47.96
N PHE A 607 -2.74 -13.84 47.98
CA PHE A 607 -4.08 -14.19 48.46
C PHE A 607 -5.15 -13.37 47.74
N VAL A 608 -6.43 -13.74 47.90
CA VAL A 608 -7.57 -13.03 47.30
C VAL A 608 -8.30 -12.24 48.38
N GLY A 609 -8.32 -10.91 48.24
CA GLY A 609 -9.08 -9.98 49.08
C GLY A 609 -10.39 -9.52 48.43
N LEU A 610 -11.01 -8.48 48.97
CA LEU A 610 -12.22 -7.87 48.41
C LEU A 610 -11.98 -7.19 47.05
N THR A 611 -10.76 -6.74 46.81
CA THR A 611 -10.32 -6.04 45.59
C THR A 611 -9.80 -6.96 44.50
N GLY A 612 -9.74 -8.28 44.74
CA GLY A 612 -9.21 -9.28 43.82
C GLY A 612 -7.94 -9.95 44.36
N PRO A 613 -7.07 -10.51 43.49
CA PRO A 613 -5.81 -11.12 43.90
C PRO A 613 -4.79 -10.04 44.33
N LEU A 614 -4.38 -10.05 45.59
CA LEU A 614 -3.29 -9.22 46.10
C LEU A 614 -1.95 -9.92 45.89
N LYS A 615 -1.17 -9.39 44.95
CA LYS A 615 0.16 -9.84 44.60
C LYS A 615 0.94 -8.67 44.00
N PHE A 616 2.25 -8.62 44.23
CA PHE A 616 3.09 -7.48 43.85
C PHE A 616 4.01 -7.77 42.66
N ASN A 617 4.23 -6.75 41.84
CA ASN A 617 5.26 -6.70 40.81
C ASN A 617 6.60 -6.22 41.40
N SER A 618 7.66 -6.25 40.58
CA SER A 618 9.00 -5.74 40.94
C SER A 618 9.03 -4.23 41.26
N ASP A 619 8.04 -3.46 40.81
CA ASP A 619 7.87 -2.03 41.13
C ASP A 619 7.15 -1.78 42.47
N ARG A 620 6.76 -2.85 43.17
CA ARG A 620 6.01 -2.87 44.44
C ARG A 620 4.59 -2.27 44.34
N SER A 621 4.01 -2.32 43.13
CA SER A 621 2.58 -2.11 42.88
C SER A 621 1.85 -3.46 42.73
N LEU A 622 0.52 -3.43 42.86
CA LEU A 622 -0.33 -4.58 42.52
C LEU A 622 -0.15 -5.05 41.07
N ILE A 623 -0.25 -6.37 40.85
CA ILE A 623 -0.31 -6.95 39.51
C ILE A 623 -1.66 -6.67 38.80
N LEU A 624 -1.69 -6.89 37.49
CA LEU A 624 -2.91 -6.84 36.66
C LEU A 624 -3.75 -5.55 36.85
N PRO A 625 -3.14 -4.35 36.75
CA PRO A 625 -3.85 -3.09 36.93
C PRO A 625 -4.96 -2.92 35.88
N ALA A 626 -6.15 -2.56 36.36
CA ALA A 626 -7.35 -2.42 35.54
C ALA A 626 -8.25 -1.28 36.04
N TYR A 627 -9.04 -0.73 35.12
CA TYR A 627 -9.98 0.37 35.36
C TYR A 627 -11.31 0.11 34.65
N ASP A 628 -12.43 0.44 35.29
CA ASP A 628 -13.70 0.62 34.60
C ASP A 628 -13.69 1.98 33.90
N ILE A 629 -14.24 2.04 32.69
CA ILE A 629 -14.43 3.30 31.96
C ILE A 629 -15.91 3.66 32.04
N ILE A 630 -16.19 4.85 32.56
CA ILE A 630 -17.52 5.31 32.94
C ILE A 630 -17.83 6.60 32.17
N ASN A 631 -19.08 6.70 31.69
CA ASN A 631 -19.67 7.92 31.15
C ASN A 631 -20.75 8.44 32.10
N VAL A 632 -20.73 9.73 32.42
CA VAL A 632 -21.70 10.37 33.33
C VAL A 632 -22.94 10.81 32.55
N LEU A 633 -24.13 10.34 32.96
CA LEU A 633 -25.38 10.51 32.21
C LEU A 633 -26.60 10.68 33.12
N GLY A 634 -27.38 11.73 32.86
CA GLY A 634 -28.58 12.08 33.64
C GLY A 634 -28.24 12.20 35.12
N THR A 635 -28.94 11.45 35.96
CA THR A 635 -28.73 11.38 37.42
C THR A 635 -27.75 10.29 37.86
N GLY A 636 -27.00 9.66 36.94
CA GLY A 636 -26.16 8.51 37.26
C GLY A 636 -24.97 8.30 36.34
N ILE A 637 -24.51 7.05 36.30
CA ILE A 637 -23.32 6.62 35.57
C ILE A 637 -23.62 5.41 34.69
N ARG A 638 -22.96 5.35 33.52
CA ARG A 638 -22.99 4.20 32.61
C ARG A 638 -21.56 3.73 32.34
N GLN A 639 -21.26 2.49 32.72
CA GLN A 639 -20.00 1.87 32.33
C GLN A 639 -20.01 1.56 30.82
N ILE A 640 -18.98 2.00 30.10
CA ILE A 640 -18.82 1.82 28.65
C ILE A 640 -17.80 0.74 28.29
N GLY A 641 -17.05 0.25 29.28
CA GLY A 641 -16.09 -0.83 29.12
C GLY A 641 -15.10 -0.89 30.27
N TYR A 642 -14.00 -1.56 30.01
CA TYR A 642 -12.87 -1.79 30.89
C TYR A 642 -11.57 -1.44 30.15
N TRP A 643 -10.55 -1.08 30.91
CA TRP A 643 -9.17 -1.10 30.48
C TRP A 643 -8.37 -2.03 31.41
N SER A 644 -7.42 -2.78 30.87
CA SER A 644 -6.39 -3.44 31.69
C SER A 644 -5.02 -3.36 31.03
N ASN A 645 -3.95 -3.47 31.82
CA ASN A 645 -2.60 -3.59 31.24
C ASN A 645 -2.35 -4.94 30.52
N TYR A 646 -3.32 -5.86 30.53
CA TYR A 646 -3.23 -7.15 29.85
C TYR A 646 -3.87 -7.12 28.45
N SER A 647 -5.09 -6.59 28.37
CA SER A 647 -5.93 -6.60 27.15
C SER A 647 -6.07 -5.24 26.46
N GLY A 648 -5.74 -4.13 27.14
CA GLY A 648 -6.14 -2.79 26.68
C GLY A 648 -7.65 -2.57 26.89
N LEU A 649 -8.30 -1.87 25.95
CA LEU A 649 -9.73 -1.53 25.98
C LEU A 649 -10.63 -2.72 25.60
N SER A 650 -11.63 -3.01 26.43
CA SER A 650 -12.52 -4.15 26.26
C SER A 650 -13.93 -3.88 26.80
N THR A 651 -14.96 -4.49 26.18
CA THR A 651 -16.31 -4.56 26.76
C THR A 651 -16.53 -5.77 27.68
N VAL A 652 -15.61 -6.74 27.65
CA VAL A 652 -15.57 -7.93 28.53
C VAL A 652 -14.69 -7.66 29.75
N SER A 653 -15.08 -8.19 30.93
CA SER A 653 -14.35 -7.97 32.19
C SER A 653 -12.91 -8.51 32.15
N PRO A 654 -11.99 -7.90 32.93
CA PRO A 654 -10.58 -8.29 32.90
C PRO A 654 -10.33 -9.76 33.30
N GLU A 655 -11.04 -10.26 34.32
CA GLU A 655 -10.90 -11.63 34.89
C GLU A 655 -11.11 -12.70 33.81
N THR A 656 -12.14 -12.49 32.98
CA THR A 656 -12.47 -13.39 31.87
C THR A 656 -11.35 -13.43 30.84
N LEU A 657 -10.66 -12.31 30.62
CA LEU A 657 -9.59 -12.18 29.63
C LEU A 657 -8.24 -12.70 30.15
N TYR A 658 -7.97 -12.62 31.45
CA TYR A 658 -6.75 -13.18 32.06
C TYR A 658 -6.63 -14.70 31.89
N THR A 659 -7.73 -15.40 31.59
CA THR A 659 -7.74 -16.86 31.27
C THR A 659 -7.24 -17.18 29.85
N ARG A 660 -7.01 -16.17 29.00
CA ARG A 660 -6.66 -16.30 27.57
C ARG A 660 -5.34 -15.57 27.31
N PRO A 661 -4.56 -15.94 26.28
CA PRO A 661 -3.32 -15.21 25.96
C PRO A 661 -3.61 -13.72 25.66
N PRO A 662 -2.67 -12.82 26.01
CA PRO A 662 -2.89 -11.38 25.90
C PRO A 662 -3.00 -10.95 24.44
N ASN A 663 -4.04 -10.17 24.10
CA ASN A 663 -4.30 -9.74 22.73
C ASN A 663 -4.66 -8.25 22.70
N ARG A 664 -3.66 -7.42 22.38
CA ARG A 664 -3.76 -5.96 22.26
C ARG A 664 -3.84 -5.47 20.80
N SER A 665 -4.31 -6.32 19.88
CA SER A 665 -4.53 -5.89 18.49
C SER A 665 -5.66 -4.87 18.40
N SER A 666 -5.53 -3.90 17.48
CA SER A 666 -6.51 -2.82 17.27
C SER A 666 -7.92 -3.33 17.01
N ALA A 667 -8.07 -4.45 16.29
CA ALA A 667 -9.36 -5.08 16.01
C ALA A 667 -10.12 -5.59 17.26
N ASN A 668 -9.42 -5.76 18.39
CA ASN A 668 -9.99 -6.18 19.67
C ASN A 668 -10.16 -5.03 20.67
N GLN A 669 -9.60 -3.85 20.41
CA GLN A 669 -9.80 -2.66 21.25
C GLN A 669 -11.23 -2.12 21.05
N LYS A 670 -12.12 -2.32 22.02
CA LYS A 670 -13.56 -2.03 21.88
C LYS A 670 -14.17 -1.44 23.15
N LEU A 671 -15.00 -0.42 22.96
CA LEU A 671 -15.86 0.20 23.98
C LEU A 671 -17.30 0.28 23.45
N TYR A 672 -18.27 0.38 24.36
CA TYR A 672 -19.65 0.75 24.02
C TYR A 672 -19.74 2.23 23.62
N SER A 673 -20.84 2.59 22.92
CA SER A 673 -21.07 3.97 22.48
C SER A 673 -21.13 4.96 23.64
N VAL A 674 -20.40 6.06 23.48
CA VAL A 674 -20.38 7.20 24.38
C VAL A 674 -21.40 8.24 23.93
N ILE A 675 -22.10 8.82 24.88
CA ILE A 675 -22.87 10.05 24.70
C ILE A 675 -21.97 11.17 25.22
N TRP A 676 -21.59 12.08 24.33
CA TRP A 676 -20.66 13.17 24.58
C TRP A 676 -21.39 14.42 25.10
N PRO A 677 -20.66 15.43 25.63
CA PRO A 677 -21.24 16.72 25.99
C PRO A 677 -22.03 17.34 24.82
N GLY A 678 -23.16 17.97 25.13
CA GLY A 678 -24.16 18.37 24.12
C GLY A 678 -25.01 17.21 23.55
N GLU A 679 -25.17 16.12 24.31
CA GLU A 679 -26.10 15.00 24.06
C GLU A 679 -25.91 14.24 22.73
N THR A 680 -24.71 14.30 22.15
CA THR A 680 -24.44 13.63 20.87
C THR A 680 -23.83 12.23 21.01
N LEU A 681 -24.26 11.30 20.15
CA LEU A 681 -23.63 9.99 19.95
C LEU A 681 -22.48 10.04 18.92
N SER A 682 -22.38 11.11 18.11
CA SER A 682 -21.31 11.24 17.12
C SER A 682 -19.99 11.58 17.81
N LYS A 683 -18.94 10.77 17.58
CA LYS A 683 -17.58 11.04 18.07
C LYS A 683 -17.14 12.46 17.69
N PRO A 684 -16.82 13.36 18.66
CA PRO A 684 -16.30 14.68 18.35
C PRO A 684 -15.01 14.61 17.55
N ARG A 685 -14.81 15.56 16.62
CA ARG A 685 -13.55 15.66 15.84
C ARG A 685 -12.32 15.88 16.72
N GLY A 686 -12.51 16.45 17.91
CA GLY A 686 -11.44 16.67 18.90
C GLY A 686 -10.56 17.89 18.65
N TRP A 687 -10.77 18.59 17.53
CA TRP A 687 -10.10 19.86 17.23
C TRP A 687 -11.01 20.81 16.45
N VAL A 688 -10.70 22.10 16.49
CA VAL A 688 -11.29 23.17 15.66
C VAL A 688 -10.21 24.15 15.20
N PHE A 689 -10.50 24.91 14.14
CA PHE A 689 -9.69 26.09 13.85
C PHE A 689 -9.80 27.08 15.03
N PRO A 690 -8.70 27.75 15.41
CA PRO A 690 -8.72 28.62 16.57
C PRO A 690 -9.58 29.85 16.26
N ASN A 691 -10.52 30.20 17.14
CA ASN A 691 -11.43 31.35 16.98
C ASN A 691 -10.75 32.72 17.21
N ASN A 692 -9.44 32.81 16.94
CA ASN A 692 -8.64 34.04 17.03
C ASN A 692 -8.66 34.87 15.73
N GLY A 693 -9.48 34.50 14.74
CA GLY A 693 -9.56 35.16 13.44
C GLY A 693 -8.39 34.88 12.49
N LYS A 694 -7.43 34.02 12.86
CA LYS A 694 -6.26 33.70 12.03
C LYS A 694 -6.63 32.71 10.92
N LEU A 695 -6.80 33.21 9.70
CA LEU A 695 -6.94 32.41 8.49
C LEU A 695 -5.69 31.56 8.24
N LEU A 696 -5.85 30.34 7.71
CA LEU A 696 -4.75 29.54 7.17
C LEU A 696 -4.05 30.29 6.04
N ARG A 697 -2.72 30.42 6.13
CA ARG A 697 -1.87 31.02 5.10
C ARG A 697 -1.45 29.95 4.12
N ILE A 698 -2.12 29.90 2.97
CA ILE A 698 -1.84 28.90 1.94
C ILE A 698 -0.87 29.49 0.92
N GLY A 699 0.35 28.94 0.85
CA GLY A 699 1.32 29.32 -0.18
C GLY A 699 0.92 28.78 -1.55
N VAL A 700 0.95 29.64 -2.57
CA VAL A 700 0.59 29.31 -3.96
C VAL A 700 1.70 29.79 -4.91
N PRO A 701 2.20 28.94 -5.84
CA PRO A 701 3.29 29.32 -6.74
C PRO A 701 2.84 30.37 -7.77
N ASN A 702 3.55 31.49 -7.84
CA ASN A 702 3.36 32.53 -8.85
C ASN A 702 4.33 32.30 -10.03
N ARG A 703 3.95 31.37 -10.91
CA ARG A 703 4.75 30.87 -12.04
C ARG A 703 4.52 31.65 -13.35
N VAL A 704 5.45 31.50 -14.29
CA VAL A 704 5.41 32.18 -15.60
C VAL A 704 5.02 31.25 -16.74
N SER A 705 5.45 29.98 -16.71
CA SER A 705 4.96 28.94 -17.62
C SER A 705 3.61 28.35 -17.16
N TYR A 706 2.89 27.68 -18.07
CA TYR A 706 1.71 26.84 -17.82
C TYR A 706 0.72 27.41 -16.78
N LYS A 707 0.18 28.60 -17.05
CA LYS A 707 -0.68 29.40 -16.16
C LYS A 707 -2.09 28.83 -15.98
N GLU A 708 -2.42 27.83 -16.78
CA GLU A 708 -3.64 27.02 -16.77
C GLU A 708 -3.71 26.16 -15.49
N PHE A 709 -2.57 25.73 -14.93
CA PHE A 709 -2.52 24.98 -13.67
C PHE A 709 -2.66 25.88 -12.45
N VAL A 710 -1.86 26.94 -12.39
CA VAL A 710 -1.89 27.98 -11.34
C VAL A 710 -1.47 29.33 -11.92
N SER A 711 -2.26 30.38 -11.70
CA SER A 711 -1.86 31.76 -11.94
C SER A 711 -2.59 32.76 -11.03
N GLN A 712 -1.88 33.83 -10.65
CA GLN A 712 -2.47 34.97 -9.93
C GLN A 712 -3.25 35.88 -10.91
N VAL A 713 -4.43 36.34 -10.51
CA VAL A 713 -5.21 37.32 -11.25
C VAL A 713 -4.58 38.71 -11.04
N ARG A 714 -4.26 39.39 -12.15
CA ARG A 714 -3.55 40.68 -12.11
C ARG A 714 -4.31 41.72 -11.28
N GLY A 715 -3.63 42.31 -10.31
CA GLY A 715 -4.18 43.37 -9.45
C GLY A 715 -5.05 42.87 -8.29
N THR A 716 -5.10 41.57 -8.02
CA THR A 716 -5.82 40.99 -6.87
C THR A 716 -5.01 39.88 -6.19
N ASP A 717 -5.40 39.53 -4.97
CA ASP A 717 -4.87 38.37 -4.25
C ASP A 717 -5.60 37.05 -4.62
N MET A 718 -6.38 37.07 -5.70
CA MET A 718 -7.10 35.89 -6.20
C MET A 718 -6.21 35.06 -7.13
N PHE A 719 -6.32 33.73 -6.98
CA PHE A 719 -5.68 32.77 -7.85
C PHE A 719 -6.73 32.02 -8.67
N LYS A 720 -6.32 31.51 -9.82
CA LYS A 720 -7.12 30.65 -10.69
C LYS A 720 -6.24 29.58 -11.32
N GLY A 721 -6.87 28.57 -11.88
CA GLY A 721 -6.20 27.44 -12.54
C GLY A 721 -6.71 26.11 -12.00
N PHE A 722 -6.38 25.04 -12.72
CA PHE A 722 -6.78 23.67 -12.41
C PHE A 722 -6.58 23.31 -10.91
N CYS A 723 -5.39 23.55 -10.35
CA CYS A 723 -5.08 23.17 -8.98
C CYS A 723 -5.89 23.97 -7.92
N ILE A 724 -6.28 25.21 -8.25
CA ILE A 724 -7.07 26.08 -7.36
C ILE A 724 -8.54 25.65 -7.36
N ASP A 725 -9.07 25.30 -8.53
CA ASP A 725 -10.43 24.76 -8.66
C ASP A 725 -10.56 23.41 -7.94
N VAL A 726 -9.59 22.50 -8.10
CA VAL A 726 -9.54 21.22 -7.38
C VAL A 726 -9.48 21.43 -5.85
N PHE A 727 -8.62 22.32 -5.36
CA PHE A 727 -8.55 22.64 -3.93
C PHE A 727 -9.88 23.19 -3.41
N THR A 728 -10.47 24.14 -4.14
CA THR A 728 -11.73 24.78 -3.73
C THR A 728 -12.90 23.79 -3.73
N ALA A 729 -12.99 22.91 -4.74
CA ALA A 729 -13.96 21.84 -4.79
C ALA A 729 -13.79 20.85 -3.61
N ALA A 730 -12.55 20.49 -3.27
CA ALA A 730 -12.28 19.58 -2.16
C ALA A 730 -12.63 20.20 -0.80
N VAL A 731 -12.31 21.49 -0.58
CA VAL A 731 -12.73 22.21 0.63
C VAL A 731 -14.27 22.27 0.75
N ASN A 732 -14.99 22.46 -0.35
CA ASN A 732 -16.45 22.51 -0.35
C ASN A 732 -17.14 21.17 0.00
N LEU A 733 -16.41 20.04 -0.08
CA LEU A 733 -16.91 18.72 0.37
C LEU A 733 -16.66 18.46 1.87
N LEU A 734 -15.88 19.29 2.55
CA LEU A 734 -15.64 19.12 3.98
C LEU A 734 -16.90 19.49 4.79
N PRO A 735 -17.24 18.74 5.85
CA PRO A 735 -18.44 19.01 6.67
C PRO A 735 -18.27 20.21 7.61
N TYR A 736 -17.31 21.10 7.34
CA TYR A 736 -16.96 22.27 8.14
C TYR A 736 -16.27 23.33 7.29
N ALA A 737 -16.44 24.61 7.65
CA ALA A 737 -15.74 25.70 6.98
C ALA A 737 -14.23 25.66 7.28
N VAL A 738 -13.41 25.78 6.22
CA VAL A 738 -11.96 26.00 6.33
C VAL A 738 -11.68 27.48 6.04
N PRO A 739 -11.29 28.29 7.04
CA PRO A 739 -10.94 29.69 6.83
C PRO A 739 -9.50 29.81 6.33
N TYR A 740 -9.31 30.18 5.06
CA TYR A 740 -7.99 30.31 4.44
C TYR A 740 -7.83 31.62 3.65
N LYS A 741 -6.57 31.98 3.36
CA LYS A 741 -6.19 32.97 2.35
C LYS A 741 -5.00 32.46 1.56
N PHE A 742 -4.97 32.73 0.26
CA PHE A 742 -3.82 32.43 -0.58
C PHE A 742 -2.74 33.52 -0.43
N ILE A 743 -1.48 33.13 -0.56
CA ILE A 743 -0.32 34.02 -0.56
C ILE A 743 0.59 33.63 -1.72
N SER A 744 0.94 34.59 -2.58
CA SER A 744 1.85 34.39 -3.71
C SER A 744 3.27 34.05 -3.26
N PHE A 745 3.86 33.01 -3.85
CA PHE A 745 5.28 32.69 -3.71
C PHE A 745 6.00 32.74 -5.06
N GLY A 746 7.05 33.55 -5.16
CA GLY A 746 7.78 33.83 -6.40
C GLY A 746 7.64 35.27 -6.88
N ASP A 747 8.48 35.68 -7.82
CA ASP A 747 8.55 37.06 -8.33
C ASP A 747 7.61 37.34 -9.52
N GLY A 748 6.95 36.31 -10.07
CA GLY A 748 6.12 36.39 -11.27
C GLY A 748 6.91 36.69 -12.56
N ARG A 749 8.25 36.60 -12.53
CA ARG A 749 9.16 36.79 -13.67
C ARG A 749 9.94 35.51 -14.01
N LYS A 750 10.13 34.62 -13.05
CA LYS A 750 10.67 33.26 -13.21
C LYS A 750 9.77 32.23 -12.53
N ASN A 751 9.99 30.96 -12.85
CA ASN A 751 9.29 29.88 -12.16
C ASN A 751 9.89 29.68 -10.75
N PRO A 752 9.08 29.62 -9.68
CA PRO A 752 9.59 29.54 -8.30
C PRO A 752 10.19 28.17 -7.97
N SER A 753 11.08 28.13 -6.98
CA SER A 753 11.60 26.87 -6.41
C SER A 753 10.52 26.19 -5.56
N TYR A 754 9.94 25.10 -6.09
CA TYR A 754 8.91 24.32 -5.39
C TYR A 754 9.42 23.67 -4.09
N THR A 755 10.72 23.43 -3.98
CA THR A 755 11.34 22.89 -2.76
C THR A 755 11.44 23.97 -1.67
N GLU A 756 11.74 25.21 -2.03
CA GLU A 756 11.71 26.33 -1.08
C GLU A 756 10.28 26.67 -0.64
N LEU A 757 9.32 26.66 -1.57
CA LEU A 757 7.90 26.82 -1.28
C LEU A 757 7.42 25.81 -0.22
N VAL A 758 7.77 24.54 -0.35
CA VAL A 758 7.42 23.52 0.66
C VAL A 758 8.19 23.71 1.98
N ASN A 759 9.44 24.16 1.94
CA ASN A 759 10.19 24.53 3.16
C ASN A 759 9.56 25.72 3.93
N LYS A 760 8.73 26.56 3.29
CA LYS A 760 7.97 27.61 4.00
C LYS A 760 6.91 27.07 4.96
N ILE A 761 6.53 25.80 4.83
CA ILE A 761 5.67 25.11 5.81
C ILE A 761 6.45 24.82 7.10
N THR A 762 7.68 24.29 7.01
CA THR A 762 8.47 23.93 8.21
C THR A 762 8.95 25.14 9.00
N THR A 763 9.14 26.28 8.33
CA THR A 763 9.44 27.57 8.97
C THR A 763 8.19 28.28 9.54
N GLY A 764 7.00 27.71 9.36
CA GLY A 764 5.75 28.29 9.87
C GLY A 764 5.31 29.59 9.17
N GLU A 765 5.81 29.87 7.97
CA GLU A 765 5.41 31.00 7.14
C GLU A 765 4.10 30.71 6.40
N PHE A 766 3.95 29.48 5.91
CA PHE A 766 2.70 28.94 5.38
C PHE A 766 2.16 27.81 6.26
N ASP A 767 0.84 27.72 6.35
CA ASP A 767 0.12 26.69 7.10
C ASP A 767 -0.29 25.50 6.18
N ALA A 768 -0.23 25.70 4.86
CA ALA A 768 -0.32 24.68 3.80
C ALA A 768 0.25 25.24 2.48
N VAL A 769 0.47 24.39 1.48
CA VAL A 769 0.80 24.80 0.10
C VAL A 769 -0.13 24.13 -0.89
N VAL A 770 -0.70 24.92 -1.80
CA VAL A 770 -1.64 24.48 -2.84
C VAL A 770 -1.08 24.83 -4.21
N GLY A 771 -1.11 23.86 -5.12
CA GLY A 771 -0.60 23.98 -6.48
C GLY A 771 -0.17 22.62 -7.03
N ASP A 772 0.51 22.69 -8.15
CA ASP A 772 1.15 21.63 -8.93
C ASP A 772 2.42 21.08 -8.23
N ILE A 773 2.28 20.68 -6.96
CA ILE A 773 3.40 20.21 -6.13
C ILE A 773 3.63 18.71 -6.31
N ALA A 774 4.66 18.34 -7.08
CA ALA A 774 5.11 16.96 -7.20
C ALA A 774 5.50 16.34 -5.85
N ILE A 775 4.91 15.17 -5.56
CA ILE A 775 5.19 14.34 -4.38
C ILE A 775 6.51 13.59 -4.63
N VAL A 776 7.57 14.02 -3.93
CA VAL A 776 8.93 13.46 -4.06
C VAL A 776 9.57 13.21 -2.70
N THR A 777 10.45 12.20 -2.62
CA THR A 777 11.05 11.68 -1.37
C THR A 777 11.69 12.74 -0.47
N ASN A 778 12.29 13.80 -1.05
CA ASN A 778 12.89 14.87 -0.24
C ASN A 778 11.82 15.74 0.46
N ARG A 779 10.66 15.95 -0.18
CA ARG A 779 9.55 16.74 0.38
C ARG A 779 8.75 15.92 1.39
N THR A 780 8.46 14.65 1.09
CA THR A 780 7.72 13.74 2.00
C THR A 780 8.47 13.40 3.29
N ARG A 781 9.74 13.81 3.45
CA ARG A 781 10.47 13.76 4.72
C ARG A 781 10.03 14.85 5.69
N ILE A 782 9.71 16.05 5.18
CA ILE A 782 9.51 17.27 5.97
C ILE A 782 8.06 17.73 6.07
N VAL A 783 7.19 17.30 5.15
CA VAL A 783 5.76 17.62 5.10
C VAL A 783 4.96 16.37 4.75
N ASP A 784 3.67 16.37 5.08
CA ASP A 784 2.72 15.39 4.59
C ASP A 784 1.97 15.93 3.37
N PHE A 785 1.58 15.03 2.47
CA PHE A 785 0.83 15.34 1.26
C PHE A 785 -0.54 14.70 1.29
N THR A 786 -1.49 15.31 0.59
CA THR A 786 -2.75 14.63 0.26
C THR A 786 -2.50 13.44 -0.67
N GLN A 787 -3.53 12.59 -0.82
CA GLN A 787 -3.62 11.72 -1.99
C GLN A 787 -3.42 12.53 -3.29
N PRO A 788 -2.75 11.95 -4.30
CA PRO A 788 -2.46 12.66 -5.54
C PRO A 788 -3.74 12.87 -6.35
N TYR A 789 -3.98 14.10 -6.79
CA TYR A 789 -5.16 14.44 -7.60
C TYR A 789 -4.87 14.42 -9.12
N VAL A 790 -3.59 14.32 -9.53
CA VAL A 790 -3.14 14.10 -10.91
C VAL A 790 -1.88 13.24 -10.91
N SER A 791 -1.74 12.32 -11.88
CA SER A 791 -0.50 11.61 -12.17
C SER A 791 0.51 12.51 -12.89
N SER A 792 1.70 12.69 -12.33
CA SER A 792 2.68 13.70 -12.78
C SER A 792 4.07 13.13 -13.07
N GLY A 793 4.16 11.86 -13.46
CA GLY A 793 5.44 11.23 -13.79
C GLY A 793 6.20 11.91 -14.91
N LEU A 794 7.53 11.76 -14.89
CA LEU A 794 8.43 12.29 -15.90
C LEU A 794 8.31 11.51 -17.20
N VAL A 795 8.17 12.25 -18.30
CA VAL A 795 8.13 11.76 -19.67
C VAL A 795 9.16 12.48 -20.53
N ILE A 796 9.49 11.92 -21.69
CA ILE A 796 10.49 12.46 -22.61
C ILE A 796 9.78 12.98 -23.86
N VAL A 797 10.00 14.24 -24.20
CA VAL A 797 9.51 14.87 -25.43
C VAL A 797 10.65 14.99 -26.43
N ALA A 798 10.45 14.43 -27.62
CA ALA A 798 11.40 14.55 -28.72
C ALA A 798 10.69 14.94 -30.03
N ARG A 799 11.48 15.38 -31.01
CA ARG A 799 11.02 15.73 -32.35
C ARG A 799 10.59 14.49 -33.12
N LEU A 800 9.52 14.64 -33.92
CA LEU A 800 9.08 13.63 -34.86
C LEU A 800 9.89 13.73 -36.17
N GLU A 801 10.51 12.63 -36.59
CA GLU A 801 11.19 12.52 -37.87
C GLU A 801 10.39 11.61 -38.81
N LYS A 802 10.24 12.03 -40.08
CA LYS A 802 9.61 11.23 -41.14
C LYS A 802 10.72 10.61 -41.98
N GLU A 803 10.93 9.29 -41.89
CA GLU A 803 11.84 8.59 -42.79
C GLU A 803 11.22 8.43 -44.18
N ARG A 804 11.94 8.89 -45.21
CA ARG A 804 11.54 8.73 -46.60
C ARG A 804 12.04 7.38 -47.13
N SER A 805 11.12 6.57 -47.65
CA SER A 805 11.41 5.32 -48.36
C SER A 805 12.47 5.55 -49.46
N GLY A 806 13.57 4.79 -49.40
CA GLY A 806 14.67 4.89 -50.35
C GLY A 806 14.46 4.09 -51.65
N ALA A 807 15.20 4.44 -52.70
CA ALA A 807 15.06 3.89 -54.06
C ALA A 807 15.28 2.37 -54.24
N TRP A 808 15.70 1.68 -53.17
CA TRP A 808 15.91 0.22 -53.12
C TRP A 808 14.85 -0.51 -52.27
N ALA A 809 13.74 0.15 -51.94
CA ALA A 809 12.67 -0.41 -51.10
C ALA A 809 12.16 -1.79 -51.58
N PHE A 810 12.21 -2.07 -52.89
CA PHE A 810 11.82 -3.37 -53.45
C PHE A 810 12.70 -4.56 -53.00
N LEU A 811 13.92 -4.33 -52.51
CA LEU A 811 14.79 -5.38 -51.96
C LEU A 811 14.57 -5.63 -50.46
N GLN A 812 13.94 -4.67 -49.76
CA GLN A 812 13.70 -4.69 -48.31
C GLN A 812 12.78 -5.82 -47.79
N PRO A 813 11.77 -6.32 -48.52
CA PRO A 813 10.85 -7.37 -48.04
C PRO A 813 11.53 -8.68 -47.64
N PHE A 814 12.67 -9.02 -48.27
CA PHE A 814 13.41 -10.25 -47.98
C PHE A 814 14.85 -9.94 -47.57
N SER A 815 15.32 -10.61 -46.52
CA SER A 815 16.72 -10.50 -46.10
C SER A 815 17.66 -11.02 -47.19
N ARG A 816 18.91 -10.50 -47.22
CA ARG A 816 19.96 -10.98 -48.14
C ARG A 816 20.17 -12.50 -48.08
N ARG A 817 19.95 -13.12 -46.92
CA ARG A 817 20.00 -14.59 -46.75
C ARG A 817 18.87 -15.30 -47.51
N MET A 818 17.64 -14.78 -47.43
CA MET A 818 16.48 -15.36 -48.15
C MET A 818 16.64 -15.27 -49.66
N TRP A 819 17.15 -14.14 -50.20
CA TRP A 819 17.45 -14.00 -51.62
C TRP A 819 18.45 -15.05 -52.13
N ILE A 820 19.53 -15.30 -51.37
CA ILE A 820 20.55 -16.30 -51.72
C ILE A 820 19.95 -17.72 -51.67
N VAL A 821 19.26 -18.08 -50.58
CA VAL A 821 18.64 -19.42 -50.43
C VAL A 821 17.64 -19.68 -51.56
N THR A 822 16.78 -18.70 -51.85
CA THR A 822 15.80 -18.79 -52.95
C THR A 822 16.49 -19.04 -54.29
N GLY A 823 17.52 -18.26 -54.63
CA GLY A 823 18.31 -18.44 -55.86
C GLY A 823 19.03 -19.79 -55.94
N SER A 824 19.56 -20.30 -54.82
CA SER A 824 20.17 -21.64 -54.76
C SER A 824 19.14 -22.75 -54.98
N PHE A 825 17.94 -22.64 -54.41
CA PHE A 825 16.89 -23.65 -54.62
C PHE A 825 16.33 -23.64 -56.05
N PHE A 826 16.22 -22.49 -56.72
CA PHE A 826 15.94 -22.43 -58.16
C PHE A 826 16.95 -23.28 -58.96
N LEU A 827 18.26 -23.11 -58.72
CA LEU A 827 19.30 -23.91 -59.39
C LEU A 827 19.16 -25.41 -59.10
N ILE A 828 18.97 -25.80 -57.83
CA ILE A 828 18.86 -27.20 -57.42
C ILE A 828 17.64 -27.88 -58.05
N VAL A 829 16.46 -27.24 -58.02
CA VAL A 829 15.23 -27.82 -58.59
C VAL A 829 15.33 -27.91 -60.12
N GLY A 830 15.93 -26.93 -60.78
CA GLY A 830 16.21 -27.00 -62.21
C GLY A 830 17.08 -28.21 -62.58
N ILE A 831 18.12 -28.50 -61.79
CA ILE A 831 18.98 -29.68 -61.98
C ILE A 831 18.21 -30.98 -61.70
N VAL A 832 17.39 -31.04 -60.64
CA VAL A 832 16.60 -32.23 -60.30
C VAL A 832 15.57 -32.55 -61.38
N VAL A 833 14.83 -31.56 -61.88
CA VAL A 833 13.87 -31.76 -62.98
C VAL A 833 14.60 -32.17 -64.26
N TRP A 834 15.76 -31.58 -64.56
CA TRP A 834 16.59 -32.01 -65.68
C TRP A 834 17.01 -33.48 -65.56
N ILE A 835 17.51 -33.95 -64.41
CA ILE A 835 17.86 -35.38 -64.20
C ILE A 835 16.65 -36.29 -64.45
N LEU A 836 15.45 -35.90 -64.00
CA LEU A 836 14.23 -36.70 -64.09
C LEU A 836 13.58 -36.70 -65.49
N GLU A 837 13.75 -35.64 -66.27
CA GLU A 837 13.19 -35.49 -67.62
C GLU A 837 14.18 -35.89 -68.74
N HIS A 838 15.50 -35.68 -68.57
CA HIS A 838 16.52 -35.86 -69.60
C HIS A 838 16.58 -37.27 -70.24
N ARG A 839 16.12 -38.29 -69.52
CA ARG A 839 16.03 -39.68 -70.03
C ARG A 839 14.80 -39.93 -70.92
N ILE A 840 13.71 -39.17 -70.73
CA ILE A 840 12.37 -39.46 -71.27
C ILE A 840 11.91 -38.40 -72.27
N ASN A 841 12.35 -37.16 -72.11
CA ASN A 841 11.83 -35.99 -72.82
C ASN A 841 12.88 -35.39 -73.77
N ASP A 842 12.56 -35.33 -75.06
CA ASP A 842 13.48 -34.83 -76.08
C ASP A 842 13.66 -33.30 -76.05
N GLU A 843 12.75 -32.54 -75.38
CA GLU A 843 12.93 -31.09 -75.16
C GLU A 843 14.13 -30.77 -74.25
N PHE A 844 14.55 -31.71 -73.40
CA PHE A 844 15.69 -31.57 -72.48
C PHE A 844 17.00 -32.20 -73.02
N ARG A 845 17.07 -32.41 -74.35
CA ARG A 845 18.24 -32.95 -75.07
C ARG A 845 18.82 -31.94 -76.05
N GLY A 846 20.15 -31.96 -76.21
CA GLY A 846 20.89 -31.03 -77.06
C GLY A 846 22.39 -30.99 -76.69
N PRO A 847 23.21 -30.14 -77.35
CA PRO A 847 24.59 -29.90 -76.94
C PRO A 847 24.67 -29.31 -75.52
N PRO A 848 25.74 -29.54 -74.75
CA PRO A 848 25.79 -29.23 -73.31
C PRO A 848 25.55 -27.75 -72.98
N LYS A 849 25.94 -26.82 -73.88
CA LYS A 849 25.62 -25.38 -73.72
C LYS A 849 24.11 -25.10 -73.74
N GLN A 850 23.36 -25.79 -74.59
CA GLN A 850 21.91 -25.63 -74.71
C GLN A 850 21.18 -26.25 -73.51
N GLN A 851 21.68 -27.36 -72.97
CA GLN A 851 21.13 -27.99 -71.76
C GLN A 851 21.26 -27.09 -70.52
N VAL A 852 22.41 -26.43 -70.32
CA VAL A 852 22.58 -25.48 -69.20
C VAL A 852 21.65 -24.28 -69.34
N ILE A 853 21.43 -23.80 -70.56
CA ILE A 853 20.46 -22.72 -70.84
C ILE A 853 19.04 -23.18 -70.53
N THR A 854 18.61 -24.38 -70.93
CA THR A 854 17.27 -24.87 -70.61
C THR A 854 17.07 -25.09 -69.12
N ILE A 855 18.06 -25.59 -68.37
CA ILE A 855 17.99 -25.71 -66.90
C ILE A 855 17.74 -24.35 -66.24
N LEU A 856 18.54 -23.34 -66.59
CA LEU A 856 18.46 -22.00 -66.01
C LEU A 856 17.15 -21.29 -66.40
N TRP A 857 16.78 -21.39 -67.68
CA TRP A 857 15.59 -20.73 -68.23
C TRP A 857 14.29 -21.35 -67.71
N PHE A 858 14.20 -22.69 -67.69
CA PHE A 858 13.05 -23.40 -67.14
C PHE A 858 12.87 -23.11 -65.65
N SER A 859 13.95 -23.14 -64.88
CA SER A 859 13.89 -22.82 -63.45
C SER A 859 13.41 -21.37 -63.22
N PHE A 860 13.98 -20.41 -63.94
CA PHE A 860 13.57 -19.01 -63.82
C PHE A 860 12.13 -18.76 -64.29
N SER A 861 11.65 -19.45 -65.35
CA SER A 861 10.28 -19.29 -65.85
C SER A 861 9.21 -19.77 -64.87
N THR A 862 9.53 -20.77 -64.01
CA THR A 862 8.63 -21.21 -62.94
C THR A 862 8.31 -20.09 -61.94
N MET A 863 9.23 -19.12 -61.72
CA MET A 863 9.03 -17.99 -60.81
C MET A 863 7.85 -17.09 -61.21
N PHE A 864 7.59 -16.98 -62.51
CA PHE A 864 6.56 -16.11 -63.09
C PHE A 864 5.35 -16.88 -63.63
N PHE A 865 5.20 -18.16 -63.27
CA PHE A 865 4.18 -19.08 -63.79
C PHE A 865 4.19 -19.26 -65.33
N ALA A 866 5.30 -18.91 -65.99
CA ALA A 866 5.44 -18.95 -67.44
C ALA A 866 5.96 -20.31 -67.93
N HIS A 867 5.19 -21.38 -67.73
CA HIS A 867 5.56 -22.71 -68.22
C HIS A 867 5.54 -22.77 -69.74
N ARG A 868 6.68 -23.13 -70.34
CA ARG A 868 6.86 -23.25 -71.79
C ARG A 868 7.13 -24.70 -72.22
N GLU A 869 7.97 -25.42 -71.48
CA GLU A 869 8.30 -26.84 -71.74
C GLU A 869 7.41 -27.80 -70.92
N ASN A 870 7.01 -28.92 -71.54
CA ASN A 870 6.07 -29.87 -70.95
C ASN A 870 6.80 -31.02 -70.23
N THR A 871 6.59 -31.20 -68.93
CA THR A 871 7.16 -32.33 -68.18
C THR A 871 6.39 -33.63 -68.44
N MET A 872 7.12 -34.69 -68.79
CA MET A 872 6.56 -36.01 -69.16
C MET A 872 6.74 -37.06 -68.05
N SER A 873 7.71 -36.88 -67.16
CA SER A 873 7.98 -37.79 -66.04
C SER A 873 6.97 -37.61 -64.91
N THR A 874 6.42 -38.71 -64.39
CA THR A 874 5.51 -38.69 -63.23
C THR A 874 6.18 -38.16 -61.96
N LEU A 875 7.45 -38.51 -61.75
CA LEU A 875 8.27 -37.97 -60.65
C LEU A 875 8.65 -36.50 -60.89
N GLY A 876 8.94 -36.12 -62.15
CA GLY A 876 9.20 -34.73 -62.53
C GLY A 876 7.99 -33.82 -62.23
N ARG A 877 6.79 -34.28 -62.58
CA ARG A 877 5.52 -33.57 -62.26
C ARG A 877 5.28 -33.44 -60.75
N LEU A 878 5.59 -34.46 -59.95
CA LEU A 878 5.45 -34.38 -58.48
C LEU A 878 6.38 -33.32 -57.89
N VAL A 879 7.66 -33.31 -58.27
CA VAL A 879 8.65 -32.31 -57.84
C VAL A 879 8.22 -30.91 -58.27
N LEU A 880 7.75 -30.76 -59.52
CA LEU A 880 7.30 -29.48 -60.06
C LEU A 880 6.03 -28.94 -59.37
N LEU A 881 5.05 -29.79 -59.03
CA LEU A 881 3.87 -29.37 -58.27
C LEU A 881 4.23 -28.84 -56.88
N VAL A 882 5.13 -29.53 -56.16
CA VAL A 882 5.62 -29.07 -54.85
C VAL A 882 6.42 -27.76 -55.00
N TRP A 883 7.24 -27.64 -56.05
CA TRP A 883 8.00 -26.43 -56.31
C TRP A 883 7.12 -25.22 -56.62
N LEU A 884 6.08 -25.38 -57.44
CA LEU A 884 5.14 -24.29 -57.74
C LEU A 884 4.36 -23.82 -56.52
N PHE A 885 4.04 -24.73 -55.59
CA PHE A 885 3.45 -24.36 -54.30
C PHE A 885 4.41 -23.51 -53.45
N VAL A 886 5.72 -23.85 -53.44
CA VAL A 886 6.75 -23.05 -52.77
C VAL A 886 6.91 -21.66 -53.43
N VAL A 887 6.97 -21.60 -54.76
CA VAL A 887 7.06 -20.34 -55.52
C VAL A 887 5.83 -19.45 -55.27
N LEU A 888 4.63 -20.03 -55.24
CA LEU A 888 3.38 -19.31 -54.93
C LEU A 888 3.46 -18.65 -53.55
N ILE A 889 3.96 -19.37 -52.53
CA ILE A 889 4.13 -18.83 -51.17
C ILE A 889 5.17 -17.72 -51.16
N ILE A 890 6.31 -17.88 -51.85
CA ILE A 890 7.37 -16.86 -51.92
C ILE A 890 6.84 -15.57 -52.57
N ASN A 891 6.17 -15.67 -53.72
CA ASN A 891 5.61 -14.50 -54.42
C ASN A 891 4.50 -13.82 -53.60
N SER A 892 3.63 -14.59 -52.95
CA SER A 892 2.55 -14.05 -52.10
C SER A 892 3.09 -13.37 -50.83
N SER A 893 4.15 -13.93 -50.23
CA SER A 893 4.82 -13.36 -49.07
C SER A 893 5.59 -12.08 -49.42
N TYR A 894 6.26 -12.05 -50.57
CA TYR A 894 6.95 -10.87 -51.10
C TYR A 894 5.98 -9.71 -51.32
N THR A 895 4.88 -9.96 -52.03
CA THR A 895 3.87 -8.93 -52.32
C THR A 895 3.20 -8.41 -51.06
N ALA A 896 2.75 -9.29 -50.15
CA ALA A 896 2.17 -8.90 -48.86
C ALA A 896 3.13 -8.05 -48.00
N SER A 897 4.40 -8.45 -47.93
CA SER A 897 5.43 -7.74 -47.15
C SER A 897 5.77 -6.38 -47.77
N LEU A 898 5.91 -6.31 -49.09
CA LEU A 898 6.16 -5.05 -49.81
C LEU A 898 4.97 -4.09 -49.64
N THR A 899 3.73 -4.56 -49.75
CA THR A 899 2.54 -3.71 -49.52
C THR A 899 2.44 -3.23 -48.08
N SER A 900 2.81 -4.05 -47.09
CA SER A 900 2.84 -3.64 -45.68
C SER A 900 3.88 -2.53 -45.43
N ILE A 901 5.09 -2.67 -45.99
CA ILE A 901 6.16 -1.66 -45.86
C ILE A 901 5.80 -0.34 -46.56
N LEU A 902 5.05 -0.38 -47.67
CA LEU A 902 4.63 0.81 -48.42
C LEU A 902 3.35 1.47 -47.89
N THR A 903 2.62 0.82 -46.98
CA THR A 903 1.38 1.38 -46.37
C THR A 903 1.58 1.90 -44.94
N VAL A 904 2.71 1.63 -44.31
CA VAL A 904 3.05 2.11 -42.97
C VAL A 904 4.18 3.15 -43.04
N GLU A 905 3.85 4.44 -42.85
CA GLU A 905 4.88 5.47 -42.62
C GLU A 905 5.64 5.16 -41.31
N HIS A 906 6.92 4.78 -41.41
CA HIS A 906 7.77 4.58 -40.24
C HIS A 906 8.20 5.92 -39.63
N LEU A 907 7.45 6.37 -38.62
CA LEU A 907 7.76 7.53 -37.79
C LEU A 907 8.83 7.21 -36.74
N SER A 908 10.11 7.24 -37.14
CA SER A 908 11.22 7.04 -36.22
C SER A 908 11.48 8.27 -35.33
N SER A 909 12.23 8.04 -34.26
CA SER A 909 12.83 9.08 -33.43
C SER A 909 14.17 8.55 -32.93
N SER A 910 15.22 9.38 -32.97
CA SER A 910 16.58 9.02 -32.54
C SER A 910 16.59 8.46 -31.11
N ILE A 911 15.86 9.13 -30.21
CA ILE A 911 15.61 8.67 -28.83
C ILE A 911 14.40 7.73 -28.84
N LYS A 912 14.48 6.66 -28.04
CA LYS A 912 13.38 5.66 -27.85
C LYS A 912 12.87 5.59 -26.39
N GLY A 913 13.61 6.18 -25.45
CA GLY A 913 13.26 6.25 -24.03
C GLY A 913 14.44 6.68 -23.15
N ILE A 914 14.29 6.56 -21.83
CA ILE A 914 15.27 7.08 -20.86
C ILE A 914 16.66 6.42 -20.97
N GLN A 915 16.72 5.11 -21.23
CA GLN A 915 17.99 4.39 -21.40
C GLN A 915 18.78 4.91 -22.62
N SER A 916 18.13 5.11 -23.76
CA SER A 916 18.77 5.72 -24.93
C SER A 916 19.22 7.16 -24.67
N LEU A 917 18.41 7.95 -23.95
CA LEU A 917 18.74 9.35 -23.64
C LEU A 917 19.96 9.45 -22.70
N ALA A 918 20.02 8.59 -21.68
CA ALA A 918 21.15 8.51 -20.76
C ALA A 918 22.45 8.08 -21.46
N ALA A 919 22.36 7.12 -22.40
CA ALA A 919 23.51 6.58 -23.14
C ALA A 919 24.10 7.56 -24.19
N THR A 920 23.31 8.46 -24.76
CA THR A 920 23.84 9.58 -25.56
C THR A 920 24.62 10.57 -24.69
N ASN A 921 25.47 11.42 -25.28
CA ASN A 921 26.09 12.56 -24.59
C ASN A 921 25.42 13.91 -24.98
N GLU A 922 24.18 13.88 -25.47
CA GLU A 922 23.50 15.05 -26.01
C GLU A 922 22.87 15.93 -24.90
N PRO A 923 22.64 17.24 -25.17
CA PRO A 923 21.96 18.14 -24.24
C PRO A 923 20.48 17.77 -24.03
N ILE A 924 20.01 17.87 -22.79
CA ILE A 924 18.67 17.53 -22.33
C ILE A 924 18.03 18.77 -21.71
N GLY A 925 16.85 19.16 -22.19
CA GLY A 925 16.07 20.24 -21.60
C GLY A 925 15.25 19.78 -20.39
N TYR A 926 15.01 20.66 -19.42
CA TYR A 926 14.11 20.42 -18.29
C TYR A 926 13.46 21.75 -17.81
N GLN A 927 12.34 21.68 -17.07
CA GLN A 927 11.67 22.90 -16.58
C GLN A 927 12.46 23.59 -15.45
N GLU A 928 12.68 24.90 -15.56
CA GLU A 928 13.18 25.72 -14.45
C GLU A 928 12.27 25.54 -13.20
N GLY A 929 12.87 25.21 -12.05
CA GLY A 929 12.16 24.97 -10.78
C GLY A 929 11.59 23.55 -10.57
N SER A 930 11.64 22.67 -11.57
CA SER A 930 11.17 21.28 -11.46
C SER A 930 12.15 20.38 -10.70
N PHE A 931 11.66 19.27 -10.14
CA PHE A 931 12.48 18.23 -9.53
C PHE A 931 13.26 17.40 -10.57
N ALA A 932 12.93 17.52 -11.86
CA ALA A 932 13.54 16.76 -12.95
C ALA A 932 15.08 16.93 -13.02
N GLU A 933 15.62 18.14 -12.80
CA GLU A 933 17.07 18.39 -12.76
C GLU A 933 17.77 17.48 -11.74
N ARG A 934 17.20 17.44 -10.54
CA ARG A 934 17.75 16.68 -9.42
C ARG A 934 17.63 15.19 -9.68
N TYR A 935 16.50 14.72 -10.19
CA TYR A 935 16.31 13.31 -10.55
C TYR A 935 17.28 12.85 -11.64
N LEU A 936 17.44 13.63 -12.72
CA LEU A 936 18.36 13.33 -13.81
C LEU A 936 19.82 13.29 -13.32
N SER A 937 20.23 14.21 -12.44
CA SER A 937 21.63 14.32 -12.00
C SER A 937 22.00 13.44 -10.80
N GLU A 938 21.11 13.23 -9.83
CA GLU A 938 21.40 12.47 -8.59
C GLU A 938 20.96 11.00 -8.67
N GLU A 939 19.84 10.68 -9.33
CA GLU A 939 19.33 9.30 -9.41
C GLU A 939 19.77 8.58 -10.71
N LEU A 940 19.82 9.31 -11.83
CA LEU A 940 20.24 8.77 -13.14
C LEU A 940 21.70 9.09 -13.51
N ASN A 941 22.45 9.77 -12.63
CA ASN A 941 23.87 10.13 -12.81
C ASN A 941 24.19 10.86 -14.13
N ILE A 942 23.24 11.63 -14.68
CA ILE A 942 23.47 12.44 -15.88
C ILE A 942 24.24 13.71 -15.49
N SER A 943 25.37 13.96 -16.15
CA SER A 943 26.18 15.16 -15.90
C SER A 943 25.36 16.44 -16.03
N ARG A 944 25.42 17.31 -15.02
CA ARG A 944 24.75 18.62 -15.02
C ARG A 944 25.15 19.50 -16.21
N SER A 945 26.34 19.31 -16.79
CA SER A 945 26.76 20.02 -18.01
C SER A 945 25.90 19.73 -19.25
N ARG A 946 25.12 18.64 -19.24
CA ARG A 946 24.17 18.30 -20.30
C ARG A 946 22.77 18.88 -20.06
N LEU A 947 22.48 19.35 -18.85
CA LEU A 947 21.13 19.76 -18.45
C LEU A 947 20.90 21.24 -18.75
N VAL A 948 19.92 21.54 -19.60
CA VAL A 948 19.57 22.89 -20.04
C VAL A 948 18.25 23.30 -19.40
N SER A 949 18.29 24.32 -18.55
CA SER A 949 17.08 24.86 -17.91
C SER A 949 16.23 25.64 -18.92
N LEU A 950 14.94 25.35 -18.98
CA LEU A 950 13.99 25.96 -19.91
C LEU A 950 12.79 26.52 -19.12
N GLY A 951 12.52 27.82 -19.29
CA GLY A 951 11.54 28.55 -18.48
C GLY A 951 10.10 28.57 -19.01
N SER A 952 9.87 28.26 -20.29
CA SER A 952 8.54 28.39 -20.93
C SER A 952 8.27 27.35 -22.04
N PRO A 953 6.99 27.11 -22.42
CA PRO A 953 6.64 26.19 -23.50
C PRO A 953 7.24 26.60 -24.87
N GLU A 954 7.36 27.91 -25.13
CA GLU A 954 7.98 28.43 -26.35
C GLU A 954 9.49 28.11 -26.37
N ALA A 955 10.16 28.19 -25.22
CA ALA A 955 11.55 27.79 -25.09
C ALA A 955 11.74 26.29 -25.37
N TYR A 956 10.79 25.43 -24.98
CA TYR A 956 10.81 23.99 -25.30
C TYR A 956 10.74 23.79 -26.81
N ALA A 957 9.75 24.41 -27.46
CA ALA A 957 9.57 24.29 -28.90
C ALA A 957 10.79 24.81 -29.69
N LEU A 958 11.40 25.92 -29.25
CA LEU A 958 12.62 26.48 -29.87
C LEU A 958 13.83 25.57 -29.68
N ALA A 959 14.06 25.04 -28.47
CA ALA A 959 15.19 24.17 -28.17
C ALA A 959 15.11 22.83 -28.92
N LEU A 960 13.91 22.23 -29.00
CA LEU A 960 13.65 21.00 -29.75
C LEU A 960 13.68 21.21 -31.28
N LYS A 961 13.28 22.39 -31.79
CA LYS A 961 13.36 22.71 -33.23
C LYS A 961 14.81 22.88 -33.71
N ARG A 962 15.68 23.48 -32.88
CA ARG A 962 17.12 23.63 -33.17
C ARG A 962 17.85 22.28 -33.16
N GLY A 963 17.51 21.40 -32.23
CA GLY A 963 18.18 20.10 -32.04
C GLY A 963 19.61 20.25 -31.47
N PRO A 964 20.25 19.14 -31.09
CA PRO A 964 21.51 19.16 -30.34
C PRO A 964 22.67 19.79 -31.15
N GLY A 965 22.69 19.60 -32.48
CA GLY A 965 23.75 20.13 -33.35
C GLY A 965 23.74 21.66 -33.54
N ASN A 966 22.63 22.35 -33.29
CA ASN A 966 22.51 23.81 -33.49
C ASN A 966 22.31 24.58 -32.17
N GLY A 967 22.88 24.08 -31.06
CA GLY A 967 22.74 24.69 -29.74
C GLY A 967 21.32 24.59 -29.15
N GLY A 968 20.56 23.58 -29.56
CA GLY A 968 19.30 23.16 -28.94
C GLY A 968 19.49 21.93 -28.05
N VAL A 969 18.39 21.20 -27.83
CA VAL A 969 18.39 19.95 -27.03
C VAL A 969 17.90 18.78 -27.88
N ALA A 970 18.32 17.56 -27.53
CA ALA A 970 17.87 16.34 -28.19
C ALA A 970 16.46 15.91 -27.73
N ALA A 971 16.18 16.10 -26.44
CA ALA A 971 14.86 15.94 -25.86
C ALA A 971 14.66 16.89 -24.67
N VAL A 972 13.41 17.08 -24.27
CA VAL A 972 13.02 17.71 -23.01
C VAL A 972 12.44 16.64 -22.09
N VAL A 973 12.82 16.66 -20.81
CA VAL A 973 12.27 15.81 -19.76
C VAL A 973 11.47 16.67 -18.80
N ASP A 974 10.18 16.35 -18.65
CA ASP A 974 9.28 17.12 -17.80
C ASP A 974 8.08 16.28 -17.32
N GLU A 975 7.30 16.83 -16.40
CA GLU A 975 6.11 16.19 -15.85
C GLU A 975 4.99 16.07 -16.90
N ARG A 976 4.34 14.91 -16.95
CA ARG A 976 3.37 14.56 -17.98
C ARG A 976 2.23 15.59 -18.22
N PRO A 977 1.59 16.21 -17.20
CA PRO A 977 0.53 17.19 -17.44
C PRO A 977 1.00 18.44 -18.21
N TYR A 978 2.22 18.92 -17.95
CA TYR A 978 2.83 20.02 -18.70
C TYR A 978 3.07 19.62 -20.16
N VAL A 979 3.53 18.39 -20.37
CA VAL A 979 3.81 17.84 -21.69
C VAL A 979 2.53 17.61 -22.50
N GLU A 980 1.46 17.10 -21.89
CA GLU A 980 0.17 16.93 -22.57
C GLU A 980 -0.40 18.31 -23.00
N LEU A 981 -0.34 19.32 -22.14
CA LEU A 981 -0.73 20.70 -22.48
C LEU A 981 0.18 21.30 -23.57
N PHE A 982 1.49 21.10 -23.50
CA PHE A 982 2.44 21.54 -24.55
C PHE A 982 2.12 20.91 -25.91
N LEU A 983 1.95 19.59 -25.95
CA LEU A 983 1.70 18.83 -27.18
C LEU A 983 0.33 19.14 -27.80
N SER A 984 -0.66 19.53 -26.99
CA SER A 984 -1.94 20.04 -27.48
C SER A 984 -1.77 21.21 -28.47
N SER A 985 -0.72 22.03 -28.28
CA SER A 985 -0.40 23.19 -29.11
C SER A 985 0.72 22.98 -30.14
N GLN A 986 1.49 21.88 -30.05
CA GLN A 986 2.71 21.65 -30.85
C GLN A 986 2.78 20.22 -31.41
N CYS A 987 2.05 19.96 -32.50
CA CYS A 987 1.94 18.62 -33.10
C CYS A 987 3.25 18.08 -33.76
N SER A 988 4.35 18.85 -33.77
CA SER A 988 5.65 18.42 -34.34
C SER A 988 6.53 17.57 -33.40
N PHE A 989 6.05 17.31 -32.18
CA PHE A 989 6.75 16.57 -31.14
C PHE A 989 5.87 15.42 -30.64
N LYS A 990 6.48 14.43 -29.98
CA LYS A 990 5.75 13.33 -29.33
C LYS A 990 6.39 12.96 -27.99
N ILE A 991 5.60 12.36 -27.10
CA ILE A 991 6.13 11.58 -25.98
C ILE A 991 6.87 10.36 -26.54
N VAL A 992 8.03 10.06 -25.97
CA VAL A 992 8.93 8.98 -26.38
C VAL A 992 9.24 8.09 -25.18
N GLY A 993 9.07 6.78 -25.36
CA GLY A 993 9.22 5.80 -24.29
C GLY A 993 8.03 5.77 -23.32
N GLN A 994 8.23 5.17 -22.15
CA GLN A 994 7.25 5.13 -21.08
C GLN A 994 7.59 6.14 -19.98
N GLU A 995 6.57 6.58 -19.25
CA GLU A 995 6.67 7.33 -18.01
C GLU A 995 7.54 6.55 -16.99
N PHE A 996 8.66 7.12 -16.55
CA PHE A 996 9.70 6.39 -15.81
C PHE A 996 9.76 6.73 -14.31
N THR A 997 8.97 7.70 -13.84
CA THR A 997 8.72 7.93 -12.41
C THR A 997 7.23 7.84 -12.15
N LYS A 998 6.78 7.01 -11.21
CA LYS A 998 5.37 7.02 -10.75
C LYS A 998 5.22 8.06 -9.65
N SER A 999 4.80 9.27 -10.00
CA SER A 999 4.55 10.38 -9.07
C SER A 999 3.20 11.04 -9.39
N GLY A 1000 2.79 11.97 -8.53
CA GLY A 1000 1.59 12.76 -8.71
C GLY A 1000 1.68 14.09 -7.96
N TRP A 1001 0.73 14.98 -8.25
CA TRP A 1001 0.57 16.24 -7.53
C TRP A 1001 -0.36 16.08 -6.34
N GLY A 1002 0.05 16.59 -5.19
CA GLY A 1002 -0.75 16.64 -3.97
C GLY A 1002 -0.57 17.98 -3.26
N PHE A 1003 -1.53 18.36 -2.43
CA PHE A 1003 -1.39 19.55 -1.59
C PHE A 1003 -0.54 19.21 -0.36
N ALA A 1004 0.36 20.12 0.02
CA ALA A 1004 1.31 19.90 1.11
C ALA A 1004 0.84 20.57 2.40
N PHE A 1005 0.98 19.84 3.52
CA PHE A 1005 0.58 20.26 4.85
C PHE A 1005 1.69 19.97 5.87
N PRO A 1006 1.70 20.64 7.04
CA PRO A 1006 2.56 20.26 8.15
C PRO A 1006 2.44 18.76 8.48
N ARG A 1007 3.53 18.17 9.00
CA ARG A 1007 3.53 16.80 9.51
C ARG A 1007 2.40 16.57 10.52
N ASP A 1008 1.76 15.41 10.42
CA ASP A 1008 0.66 14.95 11.26
C ASP A 1008 -0.58 15.88 11.22
N SER A 1009 -0.73 16.72 10.18
CA SER A 1009 -1.88 17.61 10.01
C SER A 1009 -3.17 16.81 9.75
N PRO A 1010 -4.21 16.94 10.59
CA PRO A 1010 -5.48 16.22 10.38
C PRO A 1010 -6.19 16.69 9.10
N LEU A 1011 -5.99 17.95 8.69
CA LEU A 1011 -6.59 18.51 7.47
C LEU A 1011 -6.05 17.82 6.21
N ALA A 1012 -4.83 17.27 6.22
CA ALA A 1012 -4.28 16.53 5.08
C ALA A 1012 -5.06 15.22 4.82
N ILE A 1013 -5.54 14.58 5.90
CA ILE A 1013 -6.36 13.36 5.83
C ILE A 1013 -7.76 13.71 5.31
N ASP A 1014 -8.43 14.69 5.91
CA ASP A 1014 -9.76 15.12 5.50
C ASP A 1014 -9.78 15.59 4.03
N MET A 1015 -8.78 16.38 3.62
CA MET A 1015 -8.61 16.81 2.21
C MET A 1015 -8.32 15.65 1.27
N SER A 1016 -7.62 14.60 1.72
CA SER A 1016 -7.39 13.40 0.92
C SER A 1016 -8.69 12.64 0.64
N THR A 1017 -9.54 12.50 1.66
CA THR A 1017 -10.87 11.88 1.50
C THR A 1017 -11.76 12.72 0.57
N ALA A 1018 -11.70 14.06 0.66
CA ALA A 1018 -12.42 14.93 -0.26
C ALA A 1018 -11.91 14.82 -1.72
N ILE A 1019 -10.60 14.72 -1.94
CA ILE A 1019 -10.01 14.50 -3.28
C ILE A 1019 -10.44 13.16 -3.87
N LEU A 1020 -10.49 12.08 -3.06
CA LEU A 1020 -11.00 10.79 -3.51
C LEU A 1020 -12.49 10.87 -3.90
N ALA A 1021 -13.31 11.57 -3.10
CA ALA A 1021 -14.72 11.79 -3.44
C ALA A 1021 -14.91 12.58 -4.76
N LEU A 1022 -14.04 13.55 -5.07
CA LEU A 1022 -14.02 14.27 -6.36
C LEU A 1022 -13.61 13.37 -7.55
N ALA A 1023 -12.77 12.35 -7.29
CA ALA A 1023 -12.41 11.37 -8.32
C ALA A 1023 -13.57 10.39 -8.56
N GLU A 1024 -14.20 9.89 -7.50
CA GLU A 1024 -15.33 8.94 -7.55
C GLU A 1024 -16.60 9.55 -8.17
N ASN A 1025 -16.90 10.82 -7.89
CA ASN A 1025 -18.07 11.52 -8.43
C ASN A 1025 -17.86 12.10 -9.86
N GLY A 1026 -16.61 12.07 -10.35
CA GLY A 1026 -16.19 12.55 -11.67
C GLY A 1026 -15.99 14.06 -11.80
N ASP A 1027 -16.12 14.86 -10.73
CA ASP A 1027 -15.87 16.31 -10.77
C ASP A 1027 -14.40 16.64 -11.05
N LEU A 1028 -13.47 15.82 -10.56
CA LEU A 1028 -12.04 15.97 -10.84
C LEU A 1028 -11.75 15.93 -12.36
N GLN A 1029 -12.43 15.04 -13.10
CA GLN A 1029 -12.33 14.97 -14.56
C GLN A 1029 -12.98 16.20 -15.23
N ARG A 1030 -14.13 16.67 -14.73
CA ARG A 1030 -14.78 17.89 -15.26
C ARG A 1030 -13.89 19.12 -15.10
N ILE A 1031 -13.19 19.25 -13.96
CA ILE A 1031 -12.23 20.33 -13.71
C ILE A 1031 -11.00 20.18 -14.60
N HIS A 1032 -10.51 18.95 -14.81
CA HIS A 1032 -9.41 18.65 -15.74
C HIS A 1032 -9.74 19.13 -17.16
N ASP A 1033 -10.88 18.68 -17.71
CA ASP A 1033 -11.25 18.95 -19.09
C ASP A 1033 -11.55 20.44 -19.32
N LYS A 1034 -12.15 21.12 -18.33
CA LYS A 1034 -12.38 22.58 -18.31
C LYS A 1034 -11.09 23.38 -18.54
N TRP A 1035 -9.96 22.95 -17.97
CA TRP A 1035 -8.70 23.68 -18.03
C TRP A 1035 -7.74 23.18 -19.12
N LEU A 1036 -7.82 21.91 -19.53
CA LEU A 1036 -6.77 21.25 -20.32
C LEU A 1036 -7.23 20.71 -21.69
N MET A 1037 -8.54 20.55 -21.95
CA MET A 1037 -9.06 20.09 -23.26
C MET A 1037 -9.43 21.25 -24.22
N GLN A 1038 -8.66 22.34 -24.24
CA GLN A 1038 -9.03 23.54 -25.02
C GLN A 1038 -8.51 23.58 -26.48
N SER A 1039 -7.54 22.73 -26.84
CA SER A 1039 -7.05 22.63 -28.23
C SER A 1039 -6.42 21.26 -28.52
N THR A 1040 -7.20 20.29 -28.98
CA THR A 1040 -6.64 19.03 -29.50
C THR A 1040 -5.95 19.28 -30.83
N CYS A 1041 -4.68 18.86 -30.98
CA CYS A 1041 -4.05 18.73 -32.29
C CYS A 1041 -4.87 17.76 -33.17
N SER A 1042 -5.69 18.30 -34.07
CA SER A 1042 -6.52 17.52 -34.99
C SER A 1042 -5.69 16.94 -36.13
N LEU A 1043 -4.93 15.87 -35.81
CA LEU A 1043 -4.31 14.95 -36.78
C LEU A 1043 -5.33 14.23 -37.69
N GLU A 1044 -6.63 14.51 -37.55
CA GLU A 1044 -7.72 14.13 -38.47
C GLU A 1044 -8.04 15.19 -39.54
N SER A 1045 -7.26 16.28 -39.64
CA SER A 1045 -7.61 17.43 -40.52
C SER A 1045 -6.50 17.97 -41.42
N THR A 1046 -5.34 17.31 -41.48
CA THR A 1046 -4.56 17.28 -42.72
C THR A 1046 -4.93 16.01 -43.44
N GLU A 1047 -5.45 16.16 -44.66
CA GLU A 1047 -5.69 15.15 -45.70
C GLU A 1047 -4.80 13.91 -45.49
N ILE A 1048 -5.32 12.69 -45.47
CA ILE A 1048 -5.63 11.92 -46.69
C ILE A 1048 -5.01 12.50 -47.98
N GLU A 1049 -3.76 12.95 -47.92
CA GLU A 1049 -2.85 12.84 -49.05
C GLU A 1049 -2.81 11.35 -49.36
N THR A 1050 -3.60 10.99 -50.37
CA THR A 1050 -3.72 9.64 -50.92
C THR A 1050 -2.35 8.97 -50.98
N ASN A 1051 -2.26 7.69 -50.59
CA ASN A 1051 -1.04 6.86 -50.63
C ASN A 1051 -0.49 6.72 -52.07
N GLN A 1052 0.03 7.80 -52.63
CA GLN A 1052 0.63 7.85 -53.95
C GLN A 1052 2.06 7.35 -53.84
N LEU A 1053 2.31 6.23 -54.52
CA LEU A 1053 3.65 5.64 -54.59
C LEU A 1053 4.57 6.61 -55.34
N ASN A 1054 5.40 7.31 -54.58
CA ASN A 1054 6.31 8.31 -55.10
C ASN A 1054 7.41 7.64 -55.94
N LEU A 1055 7.80 8.27 -57.05
CA LEU A 1055 8.85 7.77 -57.96
C LEU A 1055 10.17 7.49 -57.22
N SER A 1056 10.44 8.24 -56.14
CA SER A 1056 11.59 8.06 -55.25
C SER A 1056 11.76 6.63 -54.71
N SER A 1057 10.66 5.89 -54.50
CA SER A 1057 10.69 4.53 -53.94
C SER A 1057 10.96 3.43 -54.97
N PHE A 1058 10.78 3.72 -56.27
CA PHE A 1058 10.83 2.71 -57.34
C PHE A 1058 11.79 3.02 -58.49
N TRP A 1059 12.42 4.19 -58.52
CA TRP A 1059 13.34 4.59 -59.60
C TRP A 1059 14.46 3.56 -59.87
N GLY A 1060 14.92 2.84 -58.83
CA GLY A 1060 15.91 1.76 -58.98
C GLY A 1060 15.45 0.59 -59.88
N LEU A 1061 14.16 0.24 -59.91
CA LEU A 1061 13.63 -0.80 -60.81
C LEU A 1061 13.66 -0.34 -62.27
N PHE A 1062 13.24 0.91 -62.52
CA PHE A 1062 13.24 1.50 -63.86
C PHE A 1062 14.68 1.63 -64.41
N LEU A 1063 15.65 1.95 -63.56
CA LEU A 1063 17.07 1.98 -63.91
C LEU A 1063 17.58 0.59 -64.35
N ILE A 1064 17.27 -0.47 -63.60
CA ILE A 1064 17.66 -1.86 -63.94
C ILE A 1064 17.07 -2.28 -65.29
N CYS A 1065 15.78 -1.99 -65.52
CA CYS A 1065 15.12 -2.29 -66.78
C CYS A 1065 15.76 -1.55 -67.97
N GLY A 1066 16.01 -0.23 -67.82
CA GLY A 1066 16.66 0.57 -68.86
C GLY A 1066 18.05 0.07 -69.22
N VAL A 1067 18.89 -0.27 -68.23
CA VAL A 1067 20.23 -0.83 -68.44
C VAL A 1067 20.16 -2.18 -69.16
N ALA A 1068 19.22 -3.07 -68.77
CA ALA A 1068 19.05 -4.36 -69.43
C ALA A 1068 18.65 -4.22 -70.91
N CYS A 1069 17.74 -3.30 -71.23
CA CYS A 1069 17.35 -3.01 -72.62
C CYS A 1069 18.52 -2.47 -73.46
N ILE A 1070 19.34 -1.56 -72.90
CA ILE A 1070 20.53 -1.03 -73.58
C ILE A 1070 21.55 -2.13 -73.85
N ILE A 1071 21.80 -3.01 -72.87
CA ILE A 1071 22.73 -4.15 -73.04
C ILE A 1071 22.22 -5.13 -74.10
N ALA A 1072 20.92 -5.45 -74.11
CA ALA A 1072 20.32 -6.32 -75.12
C ALA A 1072 20.45 -5.75 -76.53
N LEU A 1073 20.12 -4.46 -76.71
CA LEU A 1073 20.30 -3.76 -77.99
C LEU A 1073 21.77 -3.69 -78.42
N PHE A 1074 22.69 -3.48 -77.48
CA PHE A 1074 24.14 -3.46 -77.75
C PHE A 1074 24.67 -4.83 -78.20
N ILE A 1075 24.22 -5.93 -77.56
CA ILE A 1075 24.57 -7.30 -77.97
C ILE A 1075 24.00 -7.61 -79.36
N TYR A 1076 22.74 -7.26 -79.63
CA TYR A 1076 22.12 -7.45 -80.94
C TYR A 1076 22.81 -6.62 -82.04
N PHE A 1077 23.19 -5.37 -81.74
CA PHE A 1077 23.97 -4.51 -82.62
C PHE A 1077 25.35 -5.11 -82.93
N LEU A 1078 26.04 -5.69 -81.93
CA LEU A 1078 27.30 -6.41 -82.13
C LEU A 1078 27.13 -7.69 -82.97
N GLN A 1079 26.01 -8.41 -82.82
CA GLN A 1079 25.70 -9.58 -83.65
C GLN A 1079 25.50 -9.20 -85.13
N ILE A 1080 24.75 -8.13 -85.40
CA ILE A 1080 24.58 -7.62 -86.78
C ILE A 1080 25.92 -7.15 -87.35
N LEU A 1081 26.75 -6.44 -86.57
CA LEU A 1081 28.09 -6.03 -87.01
C LEU A 1081 29.01 -7.21 -87.34
N GLN A 1082 28.87 -8.36 -86.65
CA GLN A 1082 29.61 -9.58 -86.96
C GLN A 1082 29.06 -10.34 -88.18
N GLN A 1083 27.83 -10.06 -88.62
CA GLN A 1083 27.21 -10.66 -89.81
C GLN A 1083 27.43 -9.84 -91.10
N LEU A 1084 28.02 -8.64 -91.05
CA LEU A 1084 28.44 -7.94 -92.27
C LEU A 1084 29.73 -8.57 -92.85
N PRO A 1085 29.70 -9.19 -94.04
CA PRO A 1085 30.94 -9.54 -94.74
C PRO A 1085 31.65 -8.27 -95.23
N PRO A 1086 33.00 -8.25 -95.29
CA PRO A 1086 33.74 -7.14 -95.86
C PRO A 1086 33.45 -7.02 -97.37
N ALA A 1087 32.78 -5.94 -97.77
CA ALA A 1087 32.48 -5.65 -99.18
C ALA A 1087 33.66 -4.95 -99.87
N PRO A 1088 33.94 -5.25 -101.17
CA PRO A 1088 35.15 -4.81 -101.85
C PRO A 1088 35.14 -3.34 -102.30
N GLU A 1089 36.33 -2.80 -102.56
CA GLU A 1089 36.52 -1.43 -103.06
C GLU A 1089 36.16 -1.28 -104.55
N SER A 1090 35.42 -0.23 -104.90
CA SER A 1090 35.55 0.44 -106.22
C SER A 1090 34.84 1.80 -106.29
N ALA A 1091 35.62 2.80 -106.72
CA ALA A 1091 35.29 4.00 -107.50
C ALA A 1091 33.98 4.82 -107.29
N SER A 1092 34.21 6.12 -107.09
CA SER A 1092 33.39 7.32 -107.35
C SER A 1092 32.52 7.30 -108.62
N ILE A 1093 31.47 8.13 -108.84
CA ILE A 1093 31.41 9.61 -108.79
C ILE A 1093 29.95 10.13 -108.55
N THR A 1094 29.81 11.34 -107.97
CA THR A 1094 28.63 12.25 -107.86
C THR A 1094 27.30 11.75 -107.27
N GLY A 1095 26.80 12.50 -106.30
CA GLY A 1095 25.45 12.40 -105.74
C GLY A 1095 25.44 12.89 -104.30
N GLN A 1096 25.12 14.17 -104.10
CA GLN A 1096 25.23 14.85 -102.80
C GLN A 1096 24.08 14.44 -101.87
N ASP A 1097 24.20 13.27 -101.28
CA ASP A 1097 23.36 12.83 -100.16
C ASP A 1097 24.15 11.90 -99.23
N SER A 1098 24.00 12.08 -97.92
CA SER A 1098 24.99 11.64 -96.93
C SER A 1098 25.33 10.13 -96.96
N SER A 1099 26.63 9.79 -96.89
CA SER A 1099 27.14 8.41 -96.86
C SER A 1099 26.49 7.54 -95.75
N HIS A 1100 26.18 8.16 -94.61
CA HIS A 1100 25.45 7.50 -93.52
C HIS A 1100 24.04 7.03 -93.91
N SER A 1101 23.31 7.77 -94.76
CA SER A 1101 21.96 7.41 -95.23
C SER A 1101 21.91 6.04 -95.93
N ARG A 1102 22.93 5.71 -96.75
CA ARG A 1102 22.98 4.41 -97.46
C ARG A 1102 23.34 3.24 -96.54
N ARG A 1103 24.22 3.44 -95.55
CA ARG A 1103 24.49 2.43 -94.51
C ARG A 1103 23.27 2.22 -93.61
N LEU A 1104 22.60 3.30 -93.17
CA LEU A 1104 21.42 3.20 -92.32
C LEU A 1104 20.25 2.50 -93.05
N ARG A 1105 20.01 2.81 -94.33
CA ARG A 1105 18.94 2.13 -95.11
C ARG A 1105 19.20 0.63 -95.32
N ARG A 1106 20.46 0.20 -95.52
CA ARG A 1106 20.81 -1.23 -95.56
C ARG A 1106 20.74 -1.92 -94.21
N PHE A 1107 21.07 -1.21 -93.13
CA PHE A 1107 20.91 -1.73 -91.77
C PHE A 1107 19.43 -1.92 -91.42
N LEU A 1108 18.59 -0.94 -91.77
CA LEU A 1108 17.14 -1.02 -91.58
C LEU A 1108 16.48 -2.09 -92.46
N SER A 1109 16.93 -2.32 -93.70
CA SER A 1109 16.39 -3.43 -94.51
C SER A 1109 16.75 -4.81 -93.95
N LEU A 1110 17.92 -4.97 -93.33
CA LEU A 1110 18.31 -6.20 -92.63
C LEU A 1110 17.54 -6.41 -91.31
N MET A 1111 17.01 -5.35 -90.70
CA MET A 1111 16.13 -5.47 -89.52
C MET A 1111 14.70 -5.88 -89.86
N ASP A 1112 14.26 -5.67 -91.10
CA ASP A 1112 12.89 -5.95 -91.57
C ASP A 1112 12.77 -7.32 -92.28
N GLU A 1113 13.91 -7.97 -92.57
CA GLU A 1113 13.97 -9.28 -93.22
C GLU A 1113 13.81 -10.41 -92.19
N LYS A 1114 12.66 -11.10 -92.27
CA LYS A 1114 12.28 -12.18 -91.35
C LYS A 1114 13.12 -13.43 -91.61
N GLU A 1115 13.82 -13.93 -90.59
CA GLU A 1115 14.62 -15.16 -90.65
C GLU A 1115 13.74 -16.40 -90.91
N GLU A 1116 13.64 -16.82 -92.18
CA GLU A 1116 12.94 -18.05 -92.56
C GLU A 1116 13.77 -19.30 -92.25
N GLN A 1117 13.12 -20.30 -91.66
CA GLN A 1117 13.72 -21.59 -91.29
C GLN A 1117 14.07 -22.43 -92.52
N SER A 1118 15.29 -22.27 -93.05
CA SER A 1118 15.83 -23.15 -94.10
C SER A 1118 16.25 -24.53 -93.56
N ARG A 1119 15.27 -25.34 -93.12
CA ARG A 1119 15.54 -26.71 -92.64
C ARG A 1119 14.54 -27.78 -93.09
N SER A 1120 14.09 -27.76 -94.34
CA SER A 1120 13.75 -29.01 -95.07
C SER A 1120 13.78 -28.85 -96.59
N GLY A 1121 14.37 -29.82 -97.30
CA GLY A 1121 14.61 -29.79 -98.75
C GLY A 1121 16.12 -29.76 -99.08
N GLN A 1122 16.73 -30.75 -99.72
CA GLN A 1122 16.14 -31.89 -100.44
C GLN A 1122 17.08 -33.11 -100.41
N LYS A 1123 16.64 -34.19 -99.75
CA LYS A 1123 17.32 -35.50 -99.79
C LYS A 1123 16.94 -36.23 -101.09
N ARG A 1124 17.40 -35.73 -102.26
CA ARG A 1124 17.19 -36.43 -103.56
C ARG A 1124 18.12 -35.96 -104.69
N ARG A 1125 19.38 -36.39 -104.67
CA ARG A 1125 20.06 -36.96 -105.86
C ARG A 1125 21.38 -37.62 -105.47
N LYS A 1126 21.37 -38.96 -105.49
CA LYS A 1126 22.57 -39.79 -105.65
C LYS A 1126 22.21 -40.85 -106.69
N VAL A 1127 22.33 -40.49 -107.97
CA VAL A 1127 22.62 -41.34 -109.14
C VAL A 1127 23.10 -40.34 -110.20
N ASP A 1128 24.41 -40.24 -110.34
CA ASP A 1128 25.10 -40.52 -111.60
C ASP A 1128 26.55 -40.82 -111.23
N ASN A 1129 26.82 -42.12 -111.15
CA ASN A 1129 28.15 -42.71 -111.10
C ASN A 1129 28.04 -44.02 -111.88
N GLU A 1130 27.75 -43.89 -113.17
CA GLU A 1130 28.43 -44.71 -114.17
C GLU A 1130 29.91 -44.28 -114.11
N ARG A 1131 30.81 -45.20 -113.77
CA ARG A 1131 31.52 -46.08 -114.70
C ARG A 1131 32.57 -45.27 -115.51
N ASP A 1132 33.85 -45.63 -115.51
CA ASP A 1132 34.44 -46.99 -115.40
C ASP A 1132 35.81 -47.03 -114.68
N ASP A 1133 36.14 -48.25 -114.22
CA ASP A 1133 37.42 -48.98 -114.29
C ASP A 1133 38.71 -48.38 -113.68
N GLU A 1134 39.31 -49.04 -112.68
CA GLU A 1134 40.11 -50.29 -112.75
C GLU A 1134 41.50 -50.13 -113.37
N PHE A 1135 42.52 -50.19 -112.50
CA PHE A 1135 43.58 -51.18 -112.65
C PHE A 1135 44.27 -51.42 -111.29
N GLY A 1136 44.40 -52.67 -110.85
CA GLY A 1136 45.23 -53.04 -109.68
C GLY A 1136 44.64 -54.02 -108.67
N SER A 1137 44.32 -55.24 -109.13
CA SER A 1137 44.35 -56.55 -108.43
C SER A 1137 44.24 -56.59 -106.89
#